data_AF-A0A9P8A2P8-F1
#
_entry.id   AF-A0A9P8A2P8-F1
#
_cell.length_a   1.000
_cell.length_b   1.000
_cell.length_c   1.000
_cell.angle_alpha   90.00
_cell.angle_beta   90.00
_cell.angle_gamma   90.00
#
_symmetry.space_group_name_H-M   'P 1'
#
loop_
_entity.id
_entity.type
_entity.pdbx_description
1 polymer ?
#
loop_
_entity_poly.entity_id
_entity_poly.type
_entity_poly.pdbx_seq_one_letter_code
_entity_poly.pdbx_strand_id
1 'polypeptide(L)'
;MSALLKPLTFNALQKKPILSSRFANHELARHIVSKWDIPDLHTFSPLGTCSGINHFVYLKTSKDGSSPDQLVFDCSRDSIYYFDKTLFSDLGSPLCLYRLGCTLPSAVRIEKTDKSAWWSALTHRGSGKFFGCADIKGSVALRIRREEVYLREYRRKNGDRRSVWDAMVRLEEQQSKDNLEEPYLDALPQELVDNLSAPEMGDPALLEELSKFVEGNRVFKEDMIELLSYLASDQCAHGYGDLVAGVLADVTYNVIGFPDARANTFAVEVNGELHPLHSTKDSFPLWSTKVMGVSAPSSYRYVQLNHNKRVVAREEFVRSLTGRTTTPNEFFNRENTFTVLPGIKQVYKDVRPKDIGVFDGTQIATIHITMDPAKFEDMMNHPKDENRERVPASFRFINAHKVYSTNDVKVKISGHGSRKFRKVSLHIEFEKTKKGMFFDRSAIKLRAEYNDPTMIREKLYLDLLDSVGVGSSQGSFTRVYVNGKPHGLFLMVEDIGESMLMQTIHHGAIKDVNALGSLYQMGTTVEFKGMRAASYQQNLYKNIIQGNNPQDEPMKQFIAFMKDLEDWDPADTKGVAYWKERLDLDGFLRSMALEYLTGAFDSFWWNAHNYYMYFNPQRKVWQFIPIDFDHSFSAGRRLDVDETYKEYAQTCQGSNAKSRPMVSKLICKNKDINKRFETILLTITRGVFNYAALENRVYAYETQMQEEVAWDFAIDRSKRPGLDLGWDFNNFHKTIWGPFPKKAYKGIMPWVRSRVESVANQFAM
;
A
#
# COMPACT_ATOMS: atom_id res chain seq x y z
N MET A 1 40.15 36.99 -26.86
CA MET A 1 40.79 35.87 -27.58
C MET A 1 40.86 34.67 -26.64
N SER A 2 40.11 33.61 -26.97
CA SER A 2 40.21 32.21 -26.52
C SER A 2 40.69 31.88 -25.09
N ALA A 3 39.77 31.40 -24.23
CA ALA A 3 40.04 30.27 -23.33
C ALA A 3 38.73 29.57 -22.91
N LEU A 4 38.73 28.24 -23.05
CA LEU A 4 37.65 27.27 -22.91
C LEU A 4 36.92 27.25 -21.55
N LEU A 5 35.58 27.31 -21.59
CA LEU A 5 34.70 26.73 -20.57
C LEU A 5 34.62 25.21 -20.81
N LYS A 6 35.01 24.39 -19.83
CA LYS A 6 34.66 22.96 -19.83
C LYS A 6 33.25 22.79 -19.24
N PRO A 7 32.32 22.09 -19.93
CA PRO A 7 31.05 21.70 -19.33
C PRO A 7 31.26 20.49 -18.41
N LEU A 8 30.88 20.63 -17.13
CA LEU A 8 30.64 19.49 -16.25
C LEU A 8 29.31 18.84 -16.67
N THR A 9 29.36 17.58 -17.09
CA THR A 9 28.18 16.80 -17.47
C THR A 9 27.37 16.41 -16.23
N PHE A 10 26.10 16.84 -16.22
CA PHE A 10 25.07 16.49 -15.25
C PHE A 10 24.73 15.00 -15.37
N ASN A 11 25.21 14.15 -14.45
CA ASN A 11 24.78 12.75 -14.37
C ASN A 11 24.42 12.26 -12.96
N ALA A 12 24.20 13.17 -12.01
CA ALA A 12 23.74 12.82 -10.67
C ALA A 12 22.63 13.78 -10.25
N LEU A 13 21.41 13.58 -10.78
CA LEU A 13 20.14 14.06 -10.23
C LEU A 13 19.00 13.59 -11.16
N GLN A 14 18.71 12.30 -11.16
CA GLN A 14 17.43 11.81 -11.69
C GLN A 14 16.74 10.88 -10.68
N LYS A 15 15.45 11.20 -10.48
CA LYS A 15 14.35 10.38 -9.91
C LYS A 15 14.11 10.46 -8.40
N LYS A 16 13.40 11.53 -7.99
CA LYS A 16 12.24 11.42 -7.09
C LYS A 16 11.01 12.03 -7.78
N PRO A 17 9.90 11.30 -7.96
CA PRO A 17 8.68 11.89 -8.52
C PRO A 17 7.93 12.68 -7.44
N ILE A 18 8.05 14.00 -7.46
CA ILE A 18 7.17 14.91 -6.72
C ILE A 18 5.89 15.11 -7.56
N LEU A 19 4.96 14.16 -7.48
CA LEU A 19 3.66 14.24 -8.18
C LEU A 19 2.59 14.98 -7.36
N SER A 20 2.84 15.31 -6.08
CA SER A 20 1.86 15.99 -5.20
C SER A 20 1.78 17.51 -5.41
N SER A 21 2.69 18.13 -6.16
CA SER A 21 2.74 19.60 -6.28
C SER A 21 2.00 20.18 -7.49
N ARG A 22 1.56 19.37 -8.47
CA ARG A 22 0.95 19.90 -9.71
C ARG A 22 -0.54 20.25 -9.56
N PHE A 23 -1.28 19.46 -8.79
CA PHE A 23 -2.71 19.71 -8.50
C PHE A 23 -2.93 20.86 -7.52
N ALA A 24 -2.07 20.98 -6.50
CA ALA A 24 -2.15 22.05 -5.50
C ALA A 24 -1.99 23.45 -6.13
N ASN A 25 -1.14 23.58 -7.15
CA ASN A 25 -0.91 24.86 -7.85
C ASN A 25 -2.12 25.32 -8.68
N HIS A 26 -2.89 24.38 -9.26
CA HIS A 26 -4.07 24.71 -10.08
C HIS A 26 -5.27 25.15 -9.22
N GLU A 27 -5.49 24.50 -8.08
CA GLU A 27 -6.52 24.88 -7.10
C GLU A 27 -6.22 26.25 -6.49
N LEU A 28 -4.96 26.52 -6.16
CA LEU A 28 -4.52 27.79 -5.59
C LEU A 28 -4.60 28.94 -6.59
N ALA A 29 -4.28 28.70 -7.87
CA ALA A 29 -4.49 29.66 -8.94
C ALA A 29 -5.98 29.98 -9.13
N ARG A 30 -6.88 28.99 -9.11
CA ARG A 30 -8.34 29.23 -9.15
C ARG A 30 -8.83 30.04 -7.94
N HIS A 31 -8.25 29.83 -6.76
CA HIS A 31 -8.59 30.58 -5.56
C HIS A 31 -8.19 32.06 -5.66
N ILE A 32 -7.02 32.37 -6.22
CA ILE A 32 -6.57 33.76 -6.47
C ILE A 32 -7.52 34.45 -7.45
N VAL A 33 -7.88 33.77 -8.54
CA VAL A 33 -8.79 34.29 -9.56
C VAL A 33 -10.18 34.56 -9.00
N SER A 34 -10.70 33.62 -8.20
CA SER A 34 -11.97 33.79 -7.49
C SER A 34 -11.94 34.93 -6.47
N LYS A 35 -10.80 35.15 -5.78
CA LYS A 35 -10.65 36.23 -4.79
C LYS A 35 -10.48 37.60 -5.43
N TRP A 36 -9.81 37.66 -6.57
CA TRP A 36 -9.56 38.92 -7.28
C TRP A 36 -10.70 39.32 -8.23
N ASP A 37 -11.66 38.43 -8.47
CA ASP A 37 -12.86 38.65 -9.28
C ASP A 37 -12.49 39.21 -10.66
N ILE A 38 -11.56 38.53 -11.33
CA ILE A 38 -11.07 38.89 -12.66
C ILE A 38 -11.88 38.07 -13.68
N PRO A 39 -12.75 38.68 -14.50
CA PRO A 39 -13.47 37.98 -15.56
C PRO A 39 -12.49 37.47 -16.64
N ASP A 40 -12.82 36.34 -17.28
CA ASP A 40 -12.08 35.67 -18.38
C ASP A 40 -10.89 34.76 -18.02
N LEU A 41 -11.13 33.78 -17.14
CA LEU A 41 -10.19 32.67 -16.91
C LEU A 41 -10.70 31.28 -17.34
N HIS A 42 -11.67 31.25 -18.27
CA HIS A 42 -12.14 30.01 -18.90
C HIS A 42 -11.32 29.56 -20.13
N THR A 43 -10.30 30.33 -20.54
CA THR A 43 -9.45 30.00 -21.70
C THR A 43 -7.97 30.03 -21.34
N PHE A 44 -7.53 29.14 -20.46
CA PHE A 44 -6.13 28.70 -20.45
C PHE A 44 -6.09 27.28 -20.99
N SER A 45 -5.85 27.17 -22.31
CA SER A 45 -5.32 25.94 -22.90
C SER A 45 -4.01 25.58 -22.20
N PRO A 46 -3.70 24.29 -22.01
CA PRO A 46 -2.42 23.89 -21.48
C PRO A 46 -1.36 24.39 -22.46
N LEU A 47 -0.72 25.50 -22.14
CA LEU A 47 0.54 25.86 -22.79
C LEU A 47 1.43 24.65 -22.61
N GLY A 48 1.82 24.10 -23.76
CA GLY A 48 2.56 22.86 -23.86
C GLY A 48 3.71 22.85 -22.87
N THR A 49 3.93 21.67 -22.31
CA THR A 49 5.19 21.22 -21.76
C THR A 49 6.30 22.29 -21.85
N CYS A 50 6.71 22.87 -20.72
CA CYS A 50 8.06 23.45 -20.60
C CYS A 50 9.12 22.33 -20.65
N SER A 51 9.04 21.48 -21.68
CA SER A 51 10.09 20.62 -22.17
C SER A 51 10.91 21.48 -23.14
N GLY A 52 11.78 22.33 -22.62
CA GLY A 52 12.67 23.11 -23.50
C GLY A 52 13.33 24.33 -22.89
N ILE A 53 12.85 24.85 -21.75
CA ILE A 53 13.55 25.94 -21.07
C ILE A 53 14.62 25.32 -20.17
N ASN A 54 15.87 25.33 -20.63
CA ASN A 54 17.01 25.10 -19.75
C ASN A 54 17.07 26.29 -18.79
N HIS A 55 16.69 26.07 -17.53
CA HIS A 55 16.94 27.03 -16.47
C HIS A 55 18.43 26.96 -16.13
N PHE A 56 19.17 28.01 -16.47
CA PHE A 56 20.56 28.11 -16.08
C PHE A 56 20.66 28.94 -14.80
N VAL A 57 21.32 28.37 -13.80
CA VAL A 57 21.68 29.06 -12.57
C VAL A 57 23.18 29.29 -12.63
N TYR A 58 23.61 30.55 -12.59
CA TYR A 58 25.01 30.89 -12.54
C TYR A 58 25.31 31.62 -11.23
N LEU A 59 26.46 31.29 -10.62
CA LEU A 59 27.06 32.07 -9.55
C LEU A 59 28.00 33.09 -10.20
N LYS A 60 27.73 34.37 -10.01
CA LYS A 60 28.61 35.45 -10.47
C LYS A 60 29.40 35.97 -9.27
N THR A 61 30.63 35.49 -9.11
CA THR A 61 31.60 36.06 -8.16
C THR A 61 32.23 37.29 -8.80
N SER A 62 32.08 38.48 -8.24
CA SER A 62 32.68 39.70 -8.80
C SER A 62 34.21 39.68 -8.60
N LYS A 63 34.97 40.27 -9.52
CA LYS A 63 36.46 40.24 -9.53
C LYS A 63 37.08 41.38 -8.71
N ASP A 64 36.27 42.21 -8.08
CA ASP A 64 36.62 43.55 -7.58
C ASP A 64 36.27 43.75 -6.08
N GLY A 65 35.98 42.68 -5.35
CA GLY A 65 36.10 42.69 -3.88
C GLY A 65 35.06 43.50 -3.11
N SER A 66 33.82 43.66 -3.59
CA SER A 66 32.72 44.22 -2.77
C SER A 66 31.45 43.33 -2.77
N SER A 67 31.16 42.77 -1.59
CA SER A 67 30.01 41.93 -1.15
C SER A 67 29.78 40.55 -1.81
N PRO A 68 29.31 39.52 -1.06
CA PRO A 68 29.37 38.12 -1.46
C PRO A 68 28.12 37.65 -2.24
N ASP A 69 28.37 36.78 -3.24
CA ASP A 69 27.50 35.76 -3.83
C ASP A 69 25.99 36.08 -4.05
N GLN A 70 25.67 36.66 -5.20
CA GLN A 70 24.29 36.74 -5.71
C GLN A 70 23.95 35.57 -6.64
N LEU A 71 22.75 35.00 -6.47
CA LEU A 71 22.18 33.99 -7.37
C LEU A 71 21.33 34.67 -8.45
N VAL A 72 21.67 34.39 -9.71
CA VAL A 72 21.00 34.96 -10.88
C VAL A 72 20.17 33.88 -11.56
N PHE A 73 18.87 34.15 -11.74
CA PHE A 73 17.96 33.29 -12.49
C PHE A 73 17.56 33.98 -13.80
N ASP A 74 17.91 33.33 -14.91
CA ASP A 74 17.52 33.74 -16.27
C ASP A 74 16.45 32.78 -16.78
N CYS A 75 15.31 33.34 -17.20
CA CYS A 75 14.23 32.57 -17.81
C CYS A 75 13.85 33.22 -19.14
N SER A 76 14.65 32.92 -20.17
CA SER A 76 14.56 33.43 -21.55
C SER A 76 14.96 34.91 -21.70
N ARG A 77 15.46 35.25 -22.90
CA ARG A 77 16.38 36.35 -23.27
C ARG A 77 16.13 37.77 -22.72
N ASP A 78 15.04 38.06 -22.02
CA ASP A 78 14.68 39.42 -21.60
C ASP A 78 14.23 39.57 -20.13
N SER A 79 14.52 38.64 -19.21
CA SER A 79 14.18 38.82 -17.79
C SER A 79 15.18 38.14 -16.83
N ILE A 80 15.84 38.95 -16.00
CA ILE A 80 16.83 38.52 -15.01
C ILE A 80 16.37 38.92 -13.60
N TYR A 81 16.37 37.97 -12.66
CA TYR A 81 16.02 38.22 -11.26
C TYR A 81 17.19 37.91 -10.32
N TYR A 82 17.36 38.76 -9.29
CA TYR A 82 18.44 38.70 -8.32
C TYR A 82 17.90 38.35 -6.92
N PHE A 83 18.53 37.38 -6.25
CA PHE A 83 18.19 37.00 -4.89
C PHE A 83 19.44 36.90 -3.99
N ASP A 84 19.25 37.26 -2.72
CA ASP A 84 20.25 37.18 -1.66
C ASP A 84 20.36 35.72 -1.14
N LYS A 85 21.59 35.23 -0.96
CA LYS A 85 21.91 33.84 -0.59
C LYS A 85 21.41 33.46 0.81
N THR A 86 21.29 34.43 1.72
CA THR A 86 20.81 34.20 3.10
C THR A 86 19.33 33.84 3.18
N LEU A 87 18.56 34.03 2.11
CA LEU A 87 17.11 33.81 2.06
C LEU A 87 16.68 32.38 1.67
N PHE A 88 17.62 31.45 1.44
CA PHE A 88 17.29 30.14 0.87
C PHE A 88 17.01 29.03 1.90
N SER A 89 17.34 29.23 3.18
CA SER A 89 17.24 28.18 4.21
C SER A 89 15.81 27.88 4.69
N ASP A 90 14.82 28.74 4.44
CA ASP A 90 13.46 28.64 5.03
C ASP A 90 12.30 28.53 4.01
N LEU A 91 12.52 27.94 2.84
CA LEU A 91 11.59 28.03 1.70
C LEU A 91 10.49 26.95 1.61
N GLY A 92 9.45 27.08 2.43
CA GLY A 92 8.12 26.51 2.11
C GLY A 92 7.26 27.48 1.27
N SER A 93 7.21 28.74 1.69
CA SER A 93 6.23 29.72 1.19
C SER A 93 6.71 30.56 -0.01
N PRO A 94 7.96 31.09 -0.05
CA PRO A 94 8.40 31.88 -1.21
C PRO A 94 8.66 31.06 -2.48
N LEU A 95 8.94 29.75 -2.38
CA LEU A 95 9.06 28.85 -3.53
C LEU A 95 7.68 28.59 -4.20
N CYS A 96 6.60 28.60 -3.41
CA CYS A 96 5.23 28.57 -3.92
C CYS A 96 4.86 29.87 -4.64
N LEU A 97 5.22 31.03 -4.07
CA LEU A 97 4.96 32.33 -4.68
C LEU A 97 5.78 32.54 -5.97
N TYR A 98 7.03 32.08 -6.03
CA TYR A 98 7.84 32.05 -7.26
C TYR A 98 7.19 31.19 -8.35
N ARG A 99 6.78 29.96 -8.01
CA ARG A 99 6.10 29.05 -8.96
C ARG A 99 4.76 29.63 -9.44
N LEU A 100 4.01 30.31 -8.58
CA LEU A 100 2.78 31.02 -8.94
C LEU A 100 3.05 32.22 -9.86
N GLY A 101 4.08 33.02 -9.57
CA GLY A 101 4.54 34.13 -10.42
C GLY A 101 4.95 33.66 -11.82
N CYS A 102 5.61 32.51 -11.93
CA CYS A 102 5.93 31.88 -13.21
C CYS A 102 4.70 31.35 -13.97
N THR A 103 3.57 31.13 -13.28
CA THR A 103 2.32 30.65 -13.90
C THR A 103 1.43 31.82 -14.37
N LEU A 104 1.59 33.02 -13.80
CA LEU A 104 0.82 34.24 -14.12
C LEU A 104 1.71 35.44 -14.55
N PRO A 105 2.76 35.25 -15.37
CA PRO A 105 3.87 36.21 -15.49
C PRO A 105 3.44 37.60 -16.01
N SER A 106 2.39 37.66 -16.81
CA SER A 106 1.91 38.91 -17.45
C SER A 106 0.99 39.75 -16.57
N ALA A 107 0.38 39.16 -15.53
CA ALA A 107 -0.73 39.78 -14.78
C ALA A 107 -0.33 40.27 -13.39
N VAL A 108 0.81 39.82 -12.84
CA VAL A 108 1.21 40.11 -11.45
C VAL A 108 2.64 40.67 -11.34
N ARG A 109 2.90 41.36 -10.23
CA ARG A 109 4.23 41.78 -9.78
C ARG A 109 4.45 41.21 -8.37
N ILE A 110 5.67 40.73 -8.10
CA ILE A 110 6.06 40.30 -6.75
C ILE A 110 6.60 41.54 -6.02
N GLU A 111 6.03 41.83 -4.85
CA GLU A 111 6.47 42.92 -3.99
C GLU A 111 7.09 42.35 -2.71
N LYS A 112 8.23 42.92 -2.33
CA LYS A 112 8.95 42.60 -1.10
C LYS A 112 8.43 43.56 -0.04
N THR A 113 7.67 43.07 0.93
CA THR A 113 7.33 43.85 2.13
C THR A 113 8.29 43.44 3.25
N ASP A 114 8.75 44.42 4.03
CA ASP A 114 10.05 44.39 4.72
C ASP A 114 10.41 43.18 5.59
N LYS A 115 11.73 42.88 5.57
CA LYS A 115 12.60 42.15 6.52
C LYS A 115 12.07 40.92 7.29
N SER A 116 11.19 40.11 6.72
CA SER A 116 11.15 38.67 7.02
C SER A 116 10.53 37.86 5.86
N ALA A 117 10.98 36.61 5.66
CA ALA A 117 10.56 35.74 4.54
C ALA A 117 9.05 35.40 4.52
N TRP A 118 8.32 35.80 5.56
CA TRP A 118 6.88 35.58 5.71
C TRP A 118 6.00 36.63 5.00
N TRP A 119 6.59 37.67 4.40
CA TRP A 119 5.85 38.79 3.81
C TRP A 119 6.25 39.07 2.36
N SER A 120 6.21 38.05 1.52
CA SER A 120 6.22 38.20 0.05
C SER A 120 4.79 38.14 -0.48
N ALA A 121 4.46 38.97 -1.45
CA ALA A 121 3.10 39.02 -1.99
C ALA A 121 3.04 39.25 -3.50
N LEU A 122 1.91 38.83 -4.07
CA LEU A 122 1.55 39.09 -5.46
C LEU A 122 0.58 40.26 -5.53
N THR A 123 0.92 41.25 -6.34
CA THR A 123 0.06 42.40 -6.64
C THR A 123 -0.35 42.33 -8.11
N HIS A 124 -1.65 42.32 -8.40
CA HIS A 124 -2.16 42.33 -9.76
C HIS A 124 -1.90 43.68 -10.44
N ARG A 125 -1.23 43.69 -11.59
CA ARG A 125 -0.74 44.92 -12.25
C ARG A 125 -1.86 45.85 -12.70
N GLY A 126 -3.02 45.31 -13.10
CA GLY A 126 -4.14 46.11 -13.62
C GLY A 126 -5.11 46.62 -12.55
N SER A 127 -5.23 45.94 -11.40
CA SER A 127 -6.26 46.25 -10.39
C SER A 127 -5.69 46.61 -9.01
N GLY A 128 -4.38 46.45 -8.79
CA GLY A 128 -3.73 46.72 -7.50
C GLY A 128 -4.11 45.76 -6.37
N LYS A 129 -4.92 44.72 -6.65
CA LYS A 129 -5.33 43.74 -5.64
C LYS A 129 -4.14 42.86 -5.22
N PHE A 130 -4.06 42.60 -3.91
CA PHE A 130 -2.94 41.93 -3.25
C PHE A 130 -3.30 40.48 -2.87
N PHE A 131 -2.29 39.60 -2.84
CA PHE A 131 -2.39 38.23 -2.35
C PHE A 131 -1.09 37.84 -1.61
N GLY A 132 -1.19 37.62 -0.30
CA GLY A 132 -0.03 37.35 0.57
C GLY A 132 -0.10 36.00 1.29
N CYS A 133 0.94 35.65 2.04
CA CYS A 133 1.05 34.38 2.77
C CYS A 133 -0.14 34.09 3.73
N ALA A 134 -0.75 35.12 4.31
CA ALA A 134 -1.93 34.98 5.18
C ALA A 134 -3.17 34.45 4.43
N ASP A 135 -3.27 34.72 3.13
CA ASP A 135 -4.39 34.31 2.28
C ASP A 135 -4.33 32.84 1.89
N ILE A 136 -3.16 32.22 2.04
CA ILE A 136 -2.94 30.79 1.79
C ILE A 136 -3.60 29.95 2.90
N LYS A 137 -3.73 30.47 4.12
CA LYS A 137 -4.33 29.76 5.28
C LYS A 137 -5.80 29.36 5.09
N GLY A 138 -6.53 30.00 4.16
CA GLY A 138 -7.93 29.67 3.83
C GLY A 138 -8.10 28.72 2.65
N SER A 139 -7.03 28.38 1.93
CA SER A 139 -7.08 27.51 0.75
C SER A 139 -6.97 26.03 1.15
N VAL A 140 -7.88 25.19 0.65
CA VAL A 140 -8.06 23.78 1.06
C VAL A 140 -6.87 22.86 0.67
N ALA A 141 -5.81 23.39 0.05
CA ALA A 141 -4.75 22.59 -0.59
C ALA A 141 -3.46 22.39 0.24
N LEU A 142 -3.42 22.71 1.53
CA LEU A 142 -2.31 22.34 2.41
C LEU A 142 -2.80 21.65 3.68
N ARG A 143 -3.26 20.41 3.52
CA ARG A 143 -3.45 19.49 4.65
C ARG A 143 -2.11 18.82 4.99
N ILE A 144 -1.13 19.61 5.43
CA ILE A 144 0.03 19.09 6.16
C ILE A 144 -0.49 18.70 7.56
N ARG A 145 -0.20 17.47 7.98
CA ARG A 145 -0.83 16.81 9.14
C ARG A 145 -0.52 17.53 10.46
N ARG A 146 -1.57 17.69 11.27
CA ARG A 146 -1.68 17.64 12.74
C ARG A 146 -0.36 17.57 13.55
N GLU A 147 0.15 18.74 13.96
CA GLU A 147 0.84 18.91 15.25
C GLU A 147 0.38 20.18 16.02
N GLU A 148 -0.32 21.12 15.37
CA GLU A 148 -0.69 22.39 16.01
C GLU A 148 -1.91 22.35 16.96
N VAL A 149 -2.78 21.32 16.90
CA VAL A 149 -3.96 21.27 17.78
C VAL A 149 -3.59 20.81 19.19
N TYR A 150 -2.61 19.91 19.32
CA TYR A 150 -2.13 19.42 20.62
C TYR A 150 -1.35 20.50 21.36
N LEU A 151 -0.53 21.29 20.64
CA LEU A 151 0.23 22.41 21.20
C LEU A 151 -0.66 23.61 21.58
N ARG A 152 -1.77 23.85 20.87
CA ARG A 152 -2.74 24.90 21.24
C ARG A 152 -3.61 24.53 22.44
N GLU A 153 -4.06 23.28 22.58
CA GLU A 153 -4.78 22.86 23.79
C GLU A 153 -3.88 22.70 25.02
N TYR A 154 -2.62 22.28 24.82
CA TYR A 154 -1.61 22.23 25.89
C TYR A 154 -1.22 23.62 26.39
N ARG A 155 -1.02 24.61 25.49
CA ARG A 155 -0.76 26.01 25.86
C ARG A 155 -1.98 26.71 26.48
N ARG A 156 -3.21 26.29 26.14
CA ARG A 156 -4.45 26.84 26.73
C ARG A 156 -4.74 26.29 28.12
N LYS A 157 -4.30 25.06 28.44
CA LYS A 157 -4.53 24.42 29.75
C LYS A 157 -3.40 24.69 30.78
N ASN A 158 -2.16 24.92 30.35
CA ASN A 158 -1.00 24.99 31.24
C ASN A 158 -0.23 26.30 31.06
N GLY A 159 -0.80 27.41 31.52
CA GLY A 159 -0.28 28.78 31.33
C GLY A 159 1.25 28.94 31.49
N ASP A 160 1.79 29.76 30.59
CA ASP A 160 3.05 30.53 30.57
C ASP A 160 4.32 29.97 31.27
N ARG A 161 5.38 29.75 30.48
CA ARG A 161 6.70 29.24 30.93
C ARG A 161 7.63 30.38 31.36
N ARG A 162 7.59 30.71 32.66
CA ARG A 162 8.70 31.38 33.38
C ARG A 162 9.43 30.50 34.42
N SER A 163 9.07 29.22 34.56
CA SER A 163 9.50 28.39 35.71
C SER A 163 10.55 27.30 35.43
N VAL A 164 11.28 27.34 34.31
CA VAL A 164 12.43 26.42 34.09
C VAL A 164 13.77 27.15 34.16
N TRP A 165 13.83 28.41 33.71
CA TRP A 165 15.01 29.26 33.86
C TRP A 165 15.25 29.66 35.33
N ASP A 166 14.18 29.99 36.07
CA ASP A 166 14.24 30.34 37.50
C ASP A 166 14.56 29.14 38.42
N ALA A 167 14.45 27.90 37.92
CA ALA A 167 14.82 26.70 38.65
C ALA A 167 16.31 26.35 38.47
N MET A 168 16.92 26.74 37.35
CA MET A 168 18.36 26.61 37.11
C MET A 168 19.16 27.70 37.84
N VAL A 169 18.65 28.95 37.85
CA VAL A 169 19.32 30.06 38.58
C VAL A 169 19.30 29.86 40.10
N ARG A 170 18.30 29.16 40.65
CA ARG A 170 18.25 28.84 42.10
C ARG A 170 19.11 27.65 42.53
N LEU A 171 19.76 26.95 41.59
CA LEU A 171 20.74 25.90 41.90
C LEU A 171 22.19 26.41 41.82
N GLU A 172 22.44 27.59 41.23
CA GLU A 172 23.75 28.27 41.28
C GLU A 172 23.88 29.26 42.46
N GLU A 173 22.78 29.77 43.03
CA GLU A 173 22.83 30.69 44.18
C GLU A 173 22.87 29.98 45.56
N GLN A 174 23.05 28.66 45.61
CA GLN A 174 23.15 27.90 46.87
C GLN A 174 24.47 27.12 47.03
N GLN A 175 25.56 27.65 46.46
CA GLN A 175 26.94 27.22 46.77
C GLN A 175 27.94 28.39 46.83
N SER A 176 27.57 29.49 47.48
CA SER A 176 28.53 30.46 48.02
C SER A 176 28.19 30.83 49.46
N LYS A 177 28.32 29.86 50.37
CA LYS A 177 28.57 30.16 51.79
C LYS A 177 29.62 29.22 52.34
N ASP A 178 30.61 29.88 52.93
CA ASP A 178 31.69 29.39 53.78
C ASP A 178 32.88 28.76 53.05
N ASN A 179 33.91 29.61 52.88
CA ASN A 179 35.34 29.31 52.94
C ASN A 179 35.73 27.85 52.72
N LEU A 180 36.37 27.56 51.58
CA LEU A 180 37.55 26.69 51.50
C LEU A 180 38.28 27.01 50.18
N GLU A 181 39.60 27.02 50.27
CA GLU A 181 40.58 27.58 49.34
C GLU A 181 40.64 26.84 47.97
N GLU A 182 41.13 27.57 46.96
CA GLU A 182 41.71 27.09 45.67
C GLU A 182 42.76 25.95 45.86
N PRO A 183 43.33 25.27 44.81
CA PRO A 183 43.32 25.59 43.36
C PRO A 183 43.11 24.38 42.40
N TYR A 184 42.66 24.60 41.16
CA TYR A 184 43.11 23.89 39.92
C TYR A 184 42.27 24.40 38.72
N LEU A 185 42.44 25.68 38.39
CA LEU A 185 42.13 26.21 37.06
C LEU A 185 43.35 27.02 36.63
N ASP A 186 44.41 26.31 36.24
CA ASP A 186 45.48 26.90 35.47
C ASP A 186 45.99 25.88 34.45
N ALA A 187 46.21 26.40 33.23
CA ALA A 187 46.72 25.75 32.03
C ALA A 187 45.72 24.91 31.20
N LEU A 188 44.76 25.59 30.57
CA LEU A 188 44.60 25.36 29.12
C LEU A 188 45.93 25.80 28.46
N PRO A 189 46.62 24.98 27.66
CA PRO A 189 47.81 25.40 26.96
C PRO A 189 47.49 26.64 26.13
N GLN A 190 48.31 27.69 26.22
CA GLN A 190 48.08 28.93 25.50
C GLN A 190 47.94 28.69 23.98
N GLU A 191 48.57 27.62 23.45
CA GLU A 191 48.36 27.12 22.08
C GLU A 191 46.90 26.78 21.74
N LEU A 192 46.10 26.23 22.66
CA LEU A 192 44.70 25.87 22.39
C LEU A 192 43.81 27.12 22.30
N VAL A 193 44.10 28.14 23.09
CA VAL A 193 43.38 29.43 23.09
C VAL A 193 43.76 30.26 21.87
N ASP A 194 45.04 30.27 21.51
CA ASP A 194 45.54 30.98 20.33
C ASP A 194 45.08 30.31 19.03
N ASN A 195 44.89 28.97 19.01
CA ASN A 195 44.35 28.24 17.85
C ASN A 195 42.82 28.36 17.69
N LEU A 196 42.07 28.60 18.77
CA LEU A 196 40.62 28.86 18.71
C LEU A 196 40.25 30.25 18.18
N SER A 197 41.23 31.16 18.10
CA SER A 197 41.03 32.55 17.65
C SER A 197 41.63 32.86 16.28
N ALA A 198 42.20 31.87 15.58
CA ALA A 198 42.65 32.00 14.20
C ALA A 198 41.51 31.75 13.17
N PRO A 199 41.41 32.51 12.06
CA PRO A 199 40.28 32.43 11.12
C PRO A 199 40.25 31.21 10.18
N GLU A 200 41.23 30.31 10.27
CA GLU A 200 41.34 29.15 9.36
C GLU A 200 41.06 27.84 10.12
N MET A 201 39.79 27.61 10.43
CA MET A 201 39.31 26.30 10.89
C MET A 201 39.29 25.31 9.73
N GLY A 202 40.40 24.59 9.56
CA GLY A 202 40.55 23.52 8.57
C GLY A 202 41.72 22.57 8.84
N ASP A 203 42.35 22.60 10.03
CA ASP A 203 43.50 21.75 10.34
C ASP A 203 43.05 20.30 10.64
N PRO A 204 43.41 19.30 9.81
CA PRO A 204 43.07 17.90 10.03
C PRO A 204 43.67 17.29 11.32
N ALA A 205 44.76 17.86 11.85
CA ALA A 205 45.38 17.37 13.08
C ALA A 205 44.51 17.64 14.32
N LEU A 206 43.82 18.78 14.35
CA LEU A 206 42.91 19.17 15.43
C LEU A 206 41.66 18.26 15.47
N LEU A 207 41.18 17.84 14.29
CA LEU A 207 40.06 16.91 14.14
C LEU A 207 40.42 15.49 14.62
N GLU A 208 41.68 15.06 14.43
CA GLU A 208 42.15 13.76 14.89
C GLU A 208 42.35 13.72 16.42
N GLU A 209 42.80 14.81 17.04
CA GLU A 209 42.89 14.93 18.51
C GLU A 209 41.50 15.01 19.17
N LEU A 210 40.57 15.77 18.61
CA LEU A 210 39.17 15.83 19.09
C LEU A 210 38.48 14.47 18.99
N SER A 211 38.70 13.71 17.92
CA SER A 211 38.14 12.37 17.77
C SER A 211 38.70 11.39 18.81
N LYS A 212 40.01 11.45 19.11
CA LYS A 212 40.63 10.60 20.14
C LYS A 212 40.16 10.96 21.54
N PHE A 213 39.89 12.25 21.81
CA PHE A 213 39.33 12.72 23.08
C PHE A 213 37.89 12.23 23.31
N VAL A 214 37.05 12.21 22.26
CA VAL A 214 35.66 11.73 22.31
C VAL A 214 35.57 10.21 22.52
N GLU A 215 36.50 9.43 21.95
CA GLU A 215 36.57 7.97 22.18
C GLU A 215 36.92 7.61 23.64
N GLY A 216 37.63 8.49 24.36
CA GLY A 216 38.11 8.28 25.73
C GLY A 216 37.12 8.62 26.84
N ASN A 217 36.12 9.50 26.63
CA ASN A 217 35.29 10.05 27.70
C ASN A 217 33.78 9.79 27.48
N ARG A 218 33.28 8.67 28.03
CA ARG A 218 31.88 8.22 27.88
C ARG A 218 30.82 9.05 28.62
N VAL A 219 31.21 9.89 29.59
CA VAL A 219 30.26 10.61 30.48
C VAL A 219 29.72 11.89 29.85
N PHE A 220 30.38 12.45 28.83
CA PHE A 220 30.03 13.75 28.22
C PHE A 220 29.30 13.67 26.87
N LYS A 221 28.86 12.47 26.47
CA LYS A 221 28.33 12.23 25.11
C LYS A 221 27.00 12.92 24.85
N GLU A 222 26.11 13.02 25.85
CA GLU A 222 24.82 13.69 25.70
C GLU A 222 24.98 15.22 25.72
N ASP A 223 25.81 15.76 26.61
CA ASP A 223 26.09 17.21 26.70
C ASP A 223 26.82 17.74 25.45
N MET A 224 27.72 16.94 24.85
CA MET A 224 28.39 17.30 23.59
C MET A 224 27.45 17.22 22.38
N ILE A 225 26.47 16.31 22.37
CA ILE A 225 25.43 16.28 21.33
C ILE A 225 24.55 17.52 21.43
N GLU A 226 24.22 17.97 22.64
CA GLU A 226 23.44 19.17 22.87
C GLU A 226 24.23 20.43 22.49
N LEU A 227 25.52 20.51 22.85
CA LEU A 227 26.42 21.60 22.47
C LEU A 227 26.64 21.68 20.95
N LEU A 228 26.86 20.55 20.28
CA LEU A 228 27.04 20.49 18.82
C LEU A 228 25.74 20.76 18.05
N SER A 229 24.59 20.34 18.60
CA SER A 229 23.27 20.68 18.05
C SER A 229 22.95 22.17 18.21
N TYR A 230 23.40 22.78 19.31
CA TYR A 230 23.29 24.21 19.56
C TYR A 230 24.19 25.02 18.61
N LEU A 231 25.45 24.62 18.44
CA LEU A 231 26.40 25.25 17.51
C LEU A 231 25.98 25.10 16.03
N ALA A 232 25.28 24.02 15.66
CA ALA A 232 24.71 23.84 14.33
C ALA A 232 23.40 24.63 14.09
N SER A 233 22.77 25.13 15.16
CA SER A 233 21.53 25.91 15.09
C SER A 233 21.75 27.41 14.97
N ASP A 234 22.97 27.88 15.25
CA ASP A 234 23.31 29.29 15.21
C ASP A 234 24.15 29.64 13.97
N GLN A 235 23.91 30.85 13.47
CA GLN A 235 24.19 31.26 12.10
C GLN A 235 25.69 31.34 11.74
N CYS A 236 26.32 30.25 11.32
CA CYS A 236 27.54 30.28 10.50
C CYS A 236 27.62 29.06 9.57
N ALA A 237 27.56 29.30 8.26
CA ALA A 237 27.70 28.29 7.22
C ALA A 237 29.12 27.71 7.17
N HIS A 238 29.38 26.62 7.89
CA HIS A 238 30.51 25.71 7.65
C HIS A 238 30.03 24.26 7.82
N GLY A 239 30.59 23.33 7.04
CA GLY A 239 30.07 21.98 6.78
C GLY A 239 30.02 21.01 7.97
N TYR A 240 29.21 21.30 8.99
CA TYR A 240 28.99 20.43 10.15
C TYR A 240 27.71 19.61 10.07
N GLY A 241 26.85 19.82 9.05
CA GLY A 241 25.65 18.99 8.83
C GLY A 241 25.97 17.51 8.62
N ASP A 242 27.10 17.22 7.98
CA ASP A 242 27.62 15.85 7.82
C ASP A 242 28.35 15.35 9.08
N LEU A 243 28.87 16.24 9.93
CA LEU A 243 29.47 15.88 11.22
C LEU A 243 28.40 15.49 12.26
N VAL A 244 27.23 16.13 12.22
CA VAL A 244 26.05 15.75 13.03
C VAL A 244 25.38 14.49 12.48
N ALA A 245 25.44 14.24 11.16
CA ALA A 245 25.10 12.94 10.57
C ALA A 245 26.12 11.84 10.91
N GLY A 246 27.30 12.21 11.42
CA GLY A 246 28.32 11.34 12.01
C GLY A 246 28.09 11.02 13.50
N VAL A 247 27.02 11.51 14.12
CA VAL A 247 26.62 11.03 15.45
C VAL A 247 25.98 9.65 15.26
N LEU A 248 26.82 8.63 15.38
CA LEU A 248 26.53 7.23 15.73
C LEU A 248 25.08 7.04 16.24
N ALA A 249 24.13 6.86 15.32
CA ALA A 249 22.76 6.50 15.67
C ALA A 249 22.68 4.98 15.82
N ASP A 250 21.84 4.50 16.72
CA ASP A 250 21.66 3.06 16.81
C ASP A 250 20.64 2.57 15.78
N VAL A 251 20.98 1.54 15.03
CA VAL A 251 20.12 0.98 14.00
C VAL A 251 19.63 -0.41 14.41
N THR A 252 18.33 -0.62 14.36
CA THR A 252 17.72 -1.95 14.53
C THR A 252 17.58 -2.66 13.18
N TYR A 253 18.21 -3.82 13.04
CA TYR A 253 18.11 -4.66 11.86
C TYR A 253 17.17 -5.83 12.14
N ASN A 254 16.31 -6.15 11.18
CA ASN A 254 15.26 -7.16 11.28
C ASN A 254 15.25 -8.07 10.05
N VAL A 255 15.43 -9.37 10.26
CA VAL A 255 15.35 -10.37 9.19
C VAL A 255 14.45 -11.54 9.58
N ILE A 256 13.59 -11.94 8.67
CA ILE A 256 12.79 -13.15 8.70
C ILE A 256 13.64 -14.26 8.10
N GLY A 257 13.87 -15.33 8.87
CA GLY A 257 14.74 -16.41 8.43
C GLY A 257 14.45 -17.73 9.12
N PHE A 258 14.58 -18.81 8.34
CA PHE A 258 14.45 -20.19 8.79
C PHE A 258 15.81 -20.88 8.59
N PRO A 259 16.63 -21.03 9.64
CA PRO A 259 17.96 -21.60 9.50
C PRO A 259 17.89 -23.08 9.09
N ASP A 260 18.81 -23.52 8.22
CA ASP A 260 18.84 -24.90 7.68
C ASP A 260 19.06 -25.96 8.77
N ALA A 261 19.66 -25.56 9.90
CA ALA A 261 19.83 -26.39 11.07
C ALA A 261 19.38 -25.63 12.32
N ARG A 262 18.78 -26.34 13.28
CA ARG A 262 18.20 -25.74 14.50
C ARG A 262 19.18 -24.89 15.32
N ALA A 263 20.47 -25.21 15.27
CA ALA A 263 21.53 -24.49 15.99
C ALA A 263 22.10 -23.29 15.20
N ASN A 264 21.70 -23.12 13.94
CA ASN A 264 22.14 -22.01 13.11
C ASN A 264 21.34 -20.74 13.48
N THR A 265 21.96 -19.58 13.29
CA THR A 265 21.38 -18.26 13.59
C THR A 265 21.62 -17.31 12.42
N PHE A 266 21.18 -16.07 12.54
CA PHE A 266 21.51 -15.00 11.57
C PHE A 266 22.46 -13.98 12.20
N ALA A 267 23.23 -13.27 11.36
CA ALA A 267 23.91 -12.02 11.70
C ALA A 267 23.66 -10.97 10.59
N VAL A 268 23.82 -9.70 10.93
CA VAL A 268 23.89 -8.61 9.95
C VAL A 268 25.34 -8.17 9.83
N GLU A 269 25.82 -8.07 8.60
CA GLU A 269 27.13 -7.55 8.26
C GLU A 269 26.98 -6.05 7.94
N VAL A 270 27.61 -5.19 8.74
CA VAL A 270 27.60 -3.73 8.56
C VAL A 270 29.05 -3.25 8.66
N ASN A 271 29.52 -2.44 7.71
CA ASN A 271 30.91 -1.94 7.68
C ASN A 271 31.99 -3.05 7.76
N GLY A 272 31.69 -4.26 7.30
CA GLY A 272 32.59 -5.42 7.35
C GLY A 272 32.59 -6.18 8.69
N GLU A 273 31.81 -5.73 9.68
CA GLU A 273 31.66 -6.41 10.97
C GLU A 273 30.36 -7.21 11.04
N LEU A 274 30.42 -8.37 11.71
CA LEU A 274 29.27 -9.24 11.92
C LEU A 274 28.62 -8.99 13.28
N HIS A 275 27.35 -8.61 13.27
CA HIS A 275 26.54 -8.44 14.46
C HIS A 275 25.48 -9.56 14.53
N PRO A 276 25.57 -10.49 15.49
CA PRO A 276 24.58 -11.55 15.66
C PRO A 276 23.16 -11.00 15.85
N LEU A 277 22.19 -11.61 15.17
CA LEU A 277 20.77 -11.39 15.40
C LEU A 277 20.21 -12.46 16.34
N HIS A 278 19.20 -12.06 17.11
CA HIS A 278 18.58 -12.90 18.11
C HIS A 278 17.11 -13.13 17.80
N SER A 279 16.64 -14.34 18.10
CA SER A 279 15.24 -14.72 18.02
C SER A 279 14.89 -15.62 19.20
N THR A 280 13.68 -15.48 19.73
CA THR A 280 13.13 -16.33 20.79
C THR A 280 12.02 -17.21 20.24
N LYS A 281 11.49 -18.13 21.04
CA LYS A 281 10.28 -18.89 20.68
C LYS A 281 9.09 -17.96 20.32
N ASP A 282 9.05 -16.78 20.94
CA ASP A 282 7.95 -15.82 20.79
C ASP A 282 8.18 -14.80 19.66
N SER A 283 9.40 -14.70 19.11
CA SER A 283 9.70 -13.85 17.95
C SER A 283 10.00 -14.64 16.67
N PHE A 284 10.44 -15.90 16.76
CA PHE A 284 10.79 -16.74 15.61
C PHE A 284 9.65 -16.81 14.59
N PRO A 285 9.86 -16.60 13.28
CA PRO A 285 11.14 -16.58 12.58
C PRO A 285 11.76 -15.17 12.42
N LEU A 286 11.31 -14.17 13.18
CA LEU A 286 11.91 -12.84 13.16
C LEU A 286 13.17 -12.80 14.06
N TRP A 287 14.28 -12.39 13.46
CA TRP A 287 15.57 -12.19 14.09
C TRP A 287 15.89 -10.70 14.08
N SER A 288 16.31 -10.17 15.23
CA SER A 288 16.57 -8.74 15.39
C SER A 288 17.85 -8.49 16.18
N THR A 289 18.51 -7.36 15.88
CA THR A 289 19.62 -6.84 16.67
C THR A 289 19.70 -5.33 16.53
N LYS A 290 20.22 -4.66 17.56
CA LYS A 290 20.47 -3.22 17.56
C LYS A 290 21.97 -3.02 17.47
N VAL A 291 22.44 -2.44 16.37
CA VAL A 291 23.85 -2.13 16.15
C VAL A 291 24.09 -0.70 16.58
N MET A 292 25.00 -0.54 17.55
CA MET A 292 25.33 0.75 18.13
C MET A 292 26.27 1.51 17.21
N GLY A 293 26.00 2.79 17.00
CA GLY A 293 26.88 3.66 16.22
C GLY A 293 27.02 3.33 14.75
N VAL A 294 25.88 3.15 14.09
CA VAL A 294 25.81 3.09 12.64
C VAL A 294 24.94 4.24 12.16
N SER A 295 25.52 5.24 11.50
CA SER A 295 24.71 6.29 10.87
C SER A 295 24.10 5.80 9.56
N ALA A 296 22.91 6.30 9.22
CA ALA A 296 22.37 6.18 7.88
C ALA A 296 22.95 7.31 7.01
N PRO A 297 23.37 7.06 5.76
CA PRO A 297 23.18 5.82 5.02
C PRO A 297 24.16 4.70 5.41
N SER A 298 23.66 3.48 5.58
CA SER A 298 24.50 2.30 5.80
C SER A 298 24.20 1.20 4.78
N SER A 299 25.26 0.52 4.36
CA SER A 299 25.20 -0.67 3.50
C SER A 299 25.34 -1.90 4.37
N TYR A 300 24.52 -2.91 4.13
CA TYR A 300 24.49 -4.12 4.96
C TYR A 300 24.06 -5.35 4.19
N ARG A 301 24.34 -6.52 4.77
CA ARG A 301 23.86 -7.82 4.29
C ARG A 301 23.44 -8.68 5.46
N TYR A 302 22.46 -9.55 5.28
CA TYR A 302 22.25 -10.63 6.24
C TYR A 302 23.13 -11.84 5.89
N VAL A 303 23.53 -12.57 6.92
CA VAL A 303 24.27 -13.83 6.81
C VAL A 303 23.67 -14.86 7.75
N GLN A 304 23.79 -16.13 7.38
CA GLN A 304 23.47 -17.24 8.25
C GLN A 304 24.75 -17.77 8.90
N LEU A 305 24.70 -17.99 10.21
CA LEU A 305 25.80 -18.51 11.01
C LEU A 305 25.52 -19.94 11.44
N ASN A 306 26.53 -20.80 11.47
CA ASN A 306 26.43 -22.11 12.11
C ASN A 306 26.59 -22.03 13.63
N HIS A 307 26.49 -23.18 14.31
CA HIS A 307 26.67 -23.29 15.77
C HIS A 307 28.04 -22.79 16.28
N ASN A 308 29.06 -22.76 15.42
CA ASN A 308 30.40 -22.21 15.72
C ASN A 308 30.53 -20.73 15.33
N LYS A 309 29.41 -20.04 15.06
CA LYS A 309 29.35 -18.64 14.62
C LYS A 309 30.10 -18.35 13.32
N ARG A 310 30.33 -19.38 12.48
CA ARG A 310 30.92 -19.20 11.14
C ARG A 310 29.83 -18.98 10.10
N VAL A 311 30.10 -18.08 9.16
CA VAL A 311 29.20 -17.83 8.02
C VAL A 311 29.07 -19.08 7.17
N VAL A 312 27.82 -19.51 6.94
CA VAL A 312 27.47 -20.65 6.07
C VAL A 312 26.64 -20.24 4.85
N ALA A 313 25.98 -19.09 4.91
CA ALA A 313 25.31 -18.47 3.77
C ALA A 313 25.38 -16.94 3.92
N ARG A 314 25.41 -16.23 2.79
CA ARG A 314 25.52 -14.77 2.71
C ARG A 314 24.60 -14.29 1.59
N GLU A 315 23.87 -13.20 1.81
CA GLU A 315 23.11 -12.56 0.73
C GLU A 315 24.05 -12.10 -0.40
N GLU A 316 23.70 -12.43 -1.64
CA GLU A 316 24.54 -12.10 -2.81
C GLU A 316 24.48 -10.60 -3.16
N PHE A 317 23.39 -9.93 -2.78
CA PHE A 317 23.17 -8.50 -2.95
C PHE A 317 23.51 -7.69 -1.68
N VAL A 318 23.66 -6.37 -1.83
CA VAL A 318 23.87 -5.41 -0.73
C VAL A 318 22.59 -4.63 -0.52
N ARG A 319 22.13 -4.55 0.73
CA ARG A 319 21.00 -3.69 1.12
C ARG A 319 21.50 -2.31 1.50
N SER A 320 20.61 -1.32 1.38
CA SER A 320 20.88 0.05 1.82
C SER A 320 19.80 0.53 2.79
N LEU A 321 20.22 1.26 3.82
CA LEU A 321 19.35 1.96 4.75
C LEU A 321 19.59 3.46 4.58
N THR A 322 18.54 4.27 4.50
CA THR A 322 18.68 5.73 4.37
C THR A 322 17.59 6.43 5.18
N GLY A 323 17.99 7.36 6.06
CA GLY A 323 17.08 8.22 6.82
C GLY A 323 16.16 7.47 7.81
N ARG A 324 16.59 6.32 8.35
CA ARG A 324 15.82 5.49 9.30
C ARG A 324 16.75 4.83 10.32
N THR A 325 16.23 4.58 11.52
CA THR A 325 16.91 3.87 12.62
C THR A 325 16.45 2.41 12.77
N THR A 326 15.62 1.92 11.85
CA THR A 326 15.12 0.54 11.85
C THR A 326 14.87 0.06 10.43
N THR A 327 15.36 -1.12 10.08
CA THR A 327 15.03 -1.77 8.80
C THR A 327 13.59 -2.30 8.84
N PRO A 328 12.92 -2.43 7.69
CA PRO A 328 11.71 -3.25 7.61
C PRO A 328 11.98 -4.68 8.11
N ASN A 329 10.93 -5.45 8.36
CA ASN A 329 11.08 -6.91 8.51
C ASN A 329 11.36 -7.51 7.13
N GLU A 330 12.64 -7.68 6.81
CA GLU A 330 13.10 -8.17 5.51
C GLU A 330 13.14 -9.70 5.51
N PHE A 331 13.04 -10.35 4.35
CA PHE A 331 13.19 -11.81 4.26
C PHE A 331 14.59 -12.15 3.76
N PHE A 332 15.29 -13.06 4.44
CA PHE A 332 16.64 -13.47 4.05
C PHE A 332 16.68 -14.00 2.61
N ASN A 333 17.61 -13.50 1.79
CA ASN A 333 17.69 -13.80 0.35
C ASN A 333 16.47 -13.39 -0.47
N ARG A 334 15.72 -12.36 -0.04
CA ARG A 334 14.77 -11.63 -0.89
C ARG A 334 15.21 -10.18 -0.99
N GLU A 335 15.73 -9.77 -2.14
CA GLU A 335 16.30 -8.43 -2.34
C GLU A 335 15.25 -7.34 -2.11
N ASN A 336 14.09 -7.47 -2.76
CA ASN A 336 13.05 -6.45 -2.73
C ASN A 336 11.99 -6.76 -1.67
N THR A 337 11.96 -5.96 -0.60
CA THR A 337 10.89 -5.99 0.41
C THR A 337 9.60 -5.36 -0.11
N PHE A 338 9.72 -4.33 -0.95
CA PHE A 338 8.60 -3.61 -1.55
C PHE A 338 8.66 -3.68 -3.07
N THR A 339 7.49 -3.84 -3.68
CA THR A 339 7.28 -3.76 -5.12
C THR A 339 6.38 -2.58 -5.43
N VAL A 340 6.78 -1.77 -6.41
CA VAL A 340 5.91 -0.73 -6.96
C VAL A 340 4.87 -1.40 -7.84
N LEU A 341 3.61 -1.36 -7.42
CA LEU A 341 2.48 -1.85 -8.22
C LEU A 341 1.83 -0.70 -8.99
N PRO A 342 1.92 -0.65 -10.32
CA PRO A 342 1.24 0.36 -11.13
C PRO A 342 -0.26 0.34 -10.87
N GLY A 343 -0.87 1.49 -10.57
CA GLY A 343 -2.30 1.56 -10.26
C GLY A 343 -3.17 1.12 -11.44
N ILE A 344 -4.22 0.35 -11.16
CA ILE A 344 -5.31 0.14 -12.13
C ILE A 344 -6.22 1.37 -12.05
N LYS A 345 -6.62 1.93 -13.20
CA LYS A 345 -7.48 3.12 -13.24
C LYS A 345 -8.75 2.89 -12.44
N GLN A 346 -9.04 3.78 -11.49
CA GLN A 346 -10.31 3.76 -10.75
C GLN A 346 -11.42 4.37 -11.62
N VAL A 347 -12.44 3.60 -12.00
CA VAL A 347 -13.55 4.08 -12.85
C VAL A 347 -14.87 4.29 -12.11
N TYR A 348 -15.01 3.65 -10.95
CA TYR A 348 -16.10 3.89 -10.00
C TYR A 348 -15.52 4.20 -8.63
N LYS A 349 -16.28 4.84 -7.74
CA LYS A 349 -15.80 5.15 -6.39
C LYS A 349 -15.29 3.88 -5.70
N ASP A 350 -14.07 3.93 -5.17
CA ASP A 350 -13.52 2.85 -4.35
C ASP A 350 -14.39 2.71 -3.09
N VAL A 351 -14.86 1.49 -2.85
CA VAL A 351 -15.72 1.11 -1.72
C VAL A 351 -14.96 0.24 -0.72
N ARG A 352 -13.65 0.06 -0.86
CA ARG A 352 -12.86 -0.60 0.17
C ARG A 352 -12.61 0.31 1.37
N PRO A 353 -12.51 -0.27 2.57
CA PRO A 353 -11.94 0.45 3.70
C PRO A 353 -10.48 0.81 3.37
N LYS A 354 -10.02 1.94 3.92
CA LYS A 354 -8.60 2.32 3.82
C LYS A 354 -7.74 1.18 4.39
N ASP A 355 -6.78 0.71 3.60
CA ASP A 355 -5.95 -0.44 3.94
C ASP A 355 -5.37 -0.33 5.36
N ILE A 356 -5.68 -1.33 6.18
CA ILE A 356 -5.20 -1.48 7.56
C ILE A 356 -3.80 -2.13 7.60
N GLY A 357 -3.14 -2.30 6.45
CA GLY A 357 -1.77 -2.77 6.27
C GLY A 357 -1.61 -4.28 6.36
N VAL A 358 -2.66 -5.05 6.05
CA VAL A 358 -2.68 -6.53 6.13
C VAL A 358 -2.66 -7.15 4.76
N PHE A 359 -3.52 -6.63 3.90
CA PHE A 359 -3.67 -7.05 2.52
C PHE A 359 -2.90 -6.10 1.59
N ASP A 360 -1.72 -5.66 2.05
CA ASP A 360 -0.85 -4.79 1.30
C ASP A 360 -0.18 -5.58 0.17
N GLY A 361 -0.63 -5.36 -1.07
CA GLY A 361 -0.11 -6.05 -2.25
C GLY A 361 1.32 -5.66 -2.61
N THR A 362 1.88 -4.58 -2.05
CA THR A 362 3.24 -4.13 -2.39
C THR A 362 4.33 -5.01 -1.77
N GLN A 363 3.97 -5.97 -0.94
CA GLN A 363 4.89 -6.82 -0.21
C GLN A 363 4.35 -8.25 -0.09
N ILE A 364 5.25 -9.19 0.20
CA ILE A 364 4.89 -10.59 0.44
C ILE A 364 5.15 -10.92 1.89
N ALA A 365 4.06 -11.03 2.65
CA ALA A 365 4.12 -11.36 4.06
C ALA A 365 4.62 -12.80 4.29
N THR A 366 4.98 -13.10 5.53
CA THR A 366 5.29 -14.45 6.00
C THR A 366 4.33 -14.84 7.10
N ILE A 367 3.74 -16.02 6.98
CA ILE A 367 2.98 -16.68 8.03
C ILE A 367 3.77 -17.89 8.52
N HIS A 368 3.97 -17.97 9.83
CA HIS A 368 4.50 -19.15 10.50
C HIS A 368 3.44 -19.74 11.43
N ILE A 369 3.10 -21.00 11.20
CA ILE A 369 2.16 -21.76 11.99
C ILE A 369 2.94 -22.84 12.76
N THR A 370 2.68 -22.97 14.05
CA THR A 370 3.24 -24.05 14.87
C THR A 370 2.11 -24.88 15.46
N MET A 371 2.09 -26.17 15.20
CA MET A 371 1.06 -27.09 15.68
C MET A 371 1.65 -28.48 15.92
N ASP A 372 0.89 -29.35 16.58
CA ASP A 372 1.27 -30.75 16.78
C ASP A 372 1.67 -31.41 15.43
N PRO A 373 2.92 -31.89 15.28
CA PRO A 373 3.38 -32.46 14.02
C PRO A 373 2.59 -33.68 13.56
N ALA A 374 2.14 -34.54 14.49
CA ALA A 374 1.38 -35.74 14.15
C ALA A 374 -0.02 -35.37 13.63
N LYS A 375 -0.69 -34.41 14.28
CA LYS A 375 -2.00 -33.90 13.82
C LYS A 375 -1.89 -33.16 12.48
N PHE A 376 -0.81 -32.42 12.26
CA PHE A 376 -0.56 -31.77 10.97
C PHE A 376 -0.39 -32.80 9.86
N GLU A 377 0.45 -33.81 10.06
CA GLU A 377 0.69 -34.84 9.05
C GLU A 377 -0.56 -35.68 8.78
N ASP A 378 -1.32 -36.04 9.82
CA ASP A 378 -2.62 -36.70 9.67
C ASP A 378 -3.62 -35.86 8.87
N MET A 379 -3.73 -34.56 9.17
CA MET A 379 -4.57 -33.63 8.41
C MET A 379 -4.16 -33.58 6.92
N MET A 380 -2.86 -33.47 6.64
CA MET A 380 -2.34 -33.38 5.27
C MET A 380 -2.43 -34.70 4.49
N ASN A 381 -2.43 -35.86 5.17
CA ASN A 381 -2.58 -37.18 4.56
C ASN A 381 -4.05 -37.56 4.29
N HIS A 382 -4.99 -36.85 4.91
CA HIS A 382 -6.43 -37.07 4.73
C HIS A 382 -7.15 -35.80 4.25
N PRO A 383 -6.76 -35.21 3.11
CA PRO A 383 -7.25 -33.89 2.70
C PRO A 383 -8.74 -33.85 2.34
N LYS A 384 -9.33 -35.01 1.99
CA LYS A 384 -10.75 -35.15 1.65
C LYS A 384 -11.69 -35.27 2.85
N ASP A 385 -11.15 -35.36 4.06
CA ASP A 385 -11.97 -35.36 5.27
C ASP A 385 -12.43 -33.93 5.58
N GLU A 386 -13.67 -33.63 5.20
CA GLU A 386 -14.28 -32.31 5.45
C GLU A 386 -14.83 -32.16 6.87
N ASN A 387 -15.11 -33.28 7.55
CA ASN A 387 -15.70 -33.34 8.88
C ASN A 387 -14.66 -33.34 10.00
N ARG A 388 -13.37 -33.42 9.65
CA ARG A 388 -12.22 -33.33 10.55
C ARG A 388 -12.31 -32.13 11.51
N GLU A 389 -11.96 -32.39 12.76
CA GLU A 389 -11.76 -31.35 13.77
C GLU A 389 -10.60 -30.42 13.42
N ARG A 390 -10.75 -29.15 13.77
CA ARG A 390 -9.70 -28.15 13.57
C ARG A 390 -8.54 -28.42 14.52
N VAL A 391 -7.32 -28.31 14.01
CA VAL A 391 -6.09 -28.49 14.78
C VAL A 391 -5.73 -27.17 15.49
N PRO A 392 -5.60 -27.15 16.83
CA PRO A 392 -5.09 -25.99 17.55
C PRO A 392 -3.64 -25.67 17.14
N ALA A 393 -3.32 -24.39 16.99
CA ALA A 393 -1.99 -23.95 16.58
C ALA A 393 -1.64 -22.56 17.13
N SER A 394 -0.34 -22.26 17.16
CA SER A 394 0.18 -20.90 17.21
C SER A 394 0.31 -20.34 15.80
N PHE A 395 0.08 -19.04 15.67
CA PHE A 395 0.11 -18.29 14.42
C PHE A 395 0.92 -17.02 14.58
N ARG A 396 1.82 -16.77 13.63
CA ARG A 396 2.56 -15.52 13.51
C ARG A 396 2.50 -15.00 12.08
N PHE A 397 2.05 -13.77 11.91
CA PHE A 397 2.07 -13.03 10.66
C PHE A 397 3.12 -11.93 10.75
N ILE A 398 3.97 -11.83 9.74
CA ILE A 398 5.03 -10.83 9.64
C ILE A 398 4.98 -10.21 8.25
N ASN A 399 4.81 -8.90 8.20
CA ASN A 399 5.07 -8.10 7.01
C ASN A 399 6.15 -7.07 7.32
N ALA A 400 6.51 -6.23 6.35
CA ALA A 400 7.61 -5.27 6.44
C ALA A 400 7.54 -4.33 7.66
N HIS A 401 6.35 -4.10 8.23
CA HIS A 401 6.15 -3.13 9.32
C HIS A 401 5.39 -3.68 10.51
N LYS A 402 4.82 -4.88 10.41
CA LYS A 402 3.91 -5.41 11.42
C LYS A 402 4.23 -6.86 11.72
N VAL A 403 4.13 -7.17 13.01
CA VAL A 403 4.16 -8.53 13.54
C VAL A 403 2.87 -8.74 14.32
N TYR A 404 2.18 -9.82 14.03
CA TYR A 404 1.03 -10.30 14.81
C TYR A 404 1.31 -11.72 15.26
N SER A 405 1.10 -12.02 16.55
CA SER A 405 1.28 -13.37 17.09
C SER A 405 0.12 -13.74 18.01
N THR A 406 -0.28 -15.00 17.97
CA THR A 406 -1.27 -15.58 18.89
C THR A 406 -1.03 -17.10 19.01
N ASN A 407 -1.40 -17.68 20.16
CA ASN A 407 -1.33 -19.12 20.41
C ASN A 407 -2.69 -19.82 20.27
N ASP A 408 -3.73 -19.05 19.92
CA ASP A 408 -5.11 -19.50 19.98
C ASP A 408 -5.77 -19.38 18.61
N VAL A 409 -5.25 -20.16 17.65
CA VAL A 409 -5.91 -20.36 16.36
C VAL A 409 -6.30 -21.81 16.15
N LYS A 410 -7.28 -22.00 15.29
CA LYS A 410 -7.75 -23.31 14.84
C LYS A 410 -7.58 -23.44 13.34
N VAL A 411 -6.78 -24.42 12.91
CA VAL A 411 -6.42 -24.64 11.51
C VAL A 411 -7.15 -25.87 10.95
N LYS A 412 -7.64 -25.78 9.71
CA LYS A 412 -8.10 -26.95 8.95
C LYS A 412 -7.81 -26.77 7.46
N ILE A 413 -7.90 -27.86 6.70
CA ILE A 413 -7.94 -27.80 5.24
C ILE A 413 -9.24 -27.12 4.79
N SER A 414 -9.13 -26.30 3.74
CA SER A 414 -10.20 -25.50 3.15
C SER A 414 -10.51 -25.94 1.72
N GLY A 415 -11.67 -25.51 1.22
CA GLY A 415 -12.17 -25.83 -0.12
C GLY A 415 -12.96 -27.13 -0.18
N HIS A 416 -13.45 -27.46 -1.37
CA HIS A 416 -14.14 -28.72 -1.69
C HIS A 416 -13.39 -29.41 -2.83
N GLY A 417 -13.47 -28.85 -4.05
CA GLY A 417 -12.77 -29.38 -5.22
C GLY A 417 -11.25 -29.30 -5.15
N SER A 418 -10.70 -28.28 -4.47
CA SER A 418 -9.24 -28.06 -4.34
C SER A 418 -8.53 -29.06 -3.42
N ARG A 419 -9.28 -29.80 -2.59
CA ARG A 419 -8.75 -30.87 -1.71
C ARG A 419 -8.20 -32.07 -2.47
N LYS A 420 -8.48 -32.17 -3.78
CA LYS A 420 -7.98 -33.24 -4.62
C LYS A 420 -6.51 -33.09 -5.03
N PHE A 421 -5.90 -31.93 -4.79
CA PHE A 421 -4.54 -31.60 -5.22
C PHE A 421 -3.49 -31.83 -4.13
N ARG A 422 -2.23 -32.00 -4.53
CA ARG A 422 -1.09 -32.19 -3.59
C ARG A 422 -0.86 -31.01 -2.67
N LYS A 423 -1.14 -29.79 -3.15
CA LYS A 423 -1.11 -28.56 -2.36
C LYS A 423 -2.54 -28.14 -2.08
N VAL A 424 -2.92 -28.12 -0.81
CA VAL A 424 -4.28 -27.82 -0.36
C VAL A 424 -4.34 -26.47 0.34
N SER A 425 -5.49 -25.81 0.24
CA SER A 425 -5.75 -24.54 0.93
C SER A 425 -5.96 -24.76 2.43
N LEU A 426 -5.64 -23.76 3.25
CA LEU A 426 -5.85 -23.78 4.69
C LEU A 426 -6.87 -22.71 5.11
N HIS A 427 -7.61 -23.00 6.17
CA HIS A 427 -8.52 -22.07 6.83
C HIS A 427 -8.04 -21.85 8.26
N ILE A 428 -7.78 -20.59 8.61
CA ILE A 428 -7.31 -20.18 9.93
C ILE A 428 -8.44 -19.44 10.63
N GLU A 429 -8.93 -19.97 11.74
CA GLU A 429 -9.87 -19.27 12.63
C GLU A 429 -9.13 -18.70 13.83
N PHE A 430 -9.45 -17.46 14.16
CA PHE A 430 -8.99 -16.75 15.34
C PHE A 430 -10.10 -16.74 16.40
N GLU A 431 -9.70 -16.68 17.67
CA GLU A 431 -10.63 -16.55 18.78
C GLU A 431 -11.41 -15.23 18.71
N LYS A 432 -12.73 -15.30 18.47
CA LYS A 432 -13.60 -14.14 18.22
C LYS A 432 -13.73 -13.20 19.42
N THR A 433 -13.51 -13.71 20.63
CA THR A 433 -13.69 -12.96 21.88
C THR A 433 -12.43 -12.20 22.33
N LYS A 434 -11.27 -12.42 21.67
CA LYS A 434 -10.03 -11.75 22.05
C LYS A 434 -9.93 -10.33 21.50
N LYS A 435 -9.66 -9.37 22.39
CA LYS A 435 -9.16 -8.03 21.99
C LYS A 435 -7.85 -8.21 21.21
N GLY A 436 -7.69 -7.46 20.12
CA GLY A 436 -6.52 -7.62 19.24
C GLY A 436 -6.60 -8.89 18.40
N MET A 437 -7.79 -9.28 17.95
CA MET A 437 -7.96 -10.27 16.89
C MET A 437 -7.16 -9.86 15.64
N PHE A 438 -6.74 -10.82 14.80
CA PHE A 438 -5.89 -10.59 13.62
C PHE A 438 -6.45 -9.49 12.72
N PHE A 439 -6.03 -8.24 12.96
CA PHE A 439 -6.54 -7.04 12.29
C PHE A 439 -8.07 -7.02 12.13
N ASP A 440 -8.76 -7.32 13.23
CA ASP A 440 -10.22 -7.41 13.31
C ASP A 440 -10.85 -8.48 12.37
N ARG A 441 -10.09 -9.52 12.00
CA ARG A 441 -10.58 -10.68 11.22
C ARG A 441 -10.73 -11.92 12.07
N SER A 442 -11.93 -12.50 12.06
CA SER A 442 -12.20 -13.76 12.78
C SER A 442 -11.67 -14.98 12.04
N ALA A 443 -11.43 -14.86 10.74
CA ALA A 443 -10.83 -15.91 9.94
C ALA A 443 -10.14 -15.35 8.71
N ILE A 444 -9.18 -16.13 8.19
CA ILE A 444 -8.59 -15.96 6.87
C ILE A 444 -8.52 -17.32 6.17
N LYS A 445 -8.47 -17.27 4.84
CA LYS A 445 -8.17 -18.43 4.00
C LYS A 445 -6.80 -18.23 3.36
N LEU A 446 -5.97 -19.26 3.43
CA LEU A 446 -4.73 -19.35 2.68
C LEU A 446 -5.04 -20.23 1.46
N ARG A 447 -5.28 -19.58 0.32
CA ARG A 447 -5.63 -20.27 -0.92
C ARG A 447 -4.38 -20.75 -1.63
N ALA A 448 -4.34 -22.03 -1.98
CA ALA A 448 -3.17 -22.67 -2.58
C ALA A 448 -2.92 -22.24 -4.02
N GLU A 449 -3.95 -21.73 -4.72
CA GLU A 449 -3.94 -21.36 -6.14
C GLU A 449 -3.40 -22.46 -7.07
N TYR A 450 -3.49 -23.73 -6.64
CA TYR A 450 -2.77 -24.82 -7.30
C TYR A 450 -3.25 -25.11 -8.72
N ASN A 451 -4.52 -24.80 -9.02
CA ASN A 451 -5.09 -24.99 -10.35
C ASN A 451 -4.69 -23.87 -11.34
N ASP A 452 -4.28 -22.71 -10.82
CA ASP A 452 -3.80 -21.58 -11.59
C ASP A 452 -2.27 -21.66 -11.73
N PRO A 453 -1.72 -22.00 -12.91
CA PRO A 453 -0.27 -22.05 -13.10
C PRO A 453 0.41 -20.67 -12.96
N THR A 454 -0.37 -19.59 -12.98
CA THR A 454 0.15 -18.23 -12.76
C THR A 454 0.06 -17.79 -11.30
N MET A 455 -0.80 -18.43 -10.49
CA MET A 455 -1.16 -18.03 -9.12
C MET A 455 -1.67 -16.58 -8.94
N ILE A 456 -1.83 -15.78 -10.01
CA ILE A 456 -2.17 -14.36 -9.92
C ILE A 456 -3.62 -14.03 -10.33
N ARG A 457 -4.36 -14.97 -10.94
CA ARG A 457 -5.69 -14.68 -11.50
C ARG A 457 -6.67 -14.15 -10.46
N GLU A 458 -6.76 -14.82 -9.31
CA GLU A 458 -7.67 -14.40 -8.25
C GLU A 458 -7.27 -13.03 -7.68
N LYS A 459 -5.98 -12.82 -7.40
CA LYS A 459 -5.47 -11.53 -6.91
C LYS A 459 -5.71 -10.38 -7.89
N LEU A 460 -5.53 -10.63 -9.19
CA LEU A 460 -5.81 -9.66 -10.24
C LEU A 460 -7.31 -9.36 -10.32
N TYR A 461 -8.16 -10.38 -10.25
CA TYR A 461 -9.61 -10.19 -10.24
C TYR A 461 -10.08 -9.33 -9.06
N LEU A 462 -9.54 -9.58 -7.86
CA LEU A 462 -9.82 -8.76 -6.68
C LEU A 462 -9.44 -7.28 -6.90
N ASP A 463 -8.27 -6.99 -7.47
CA ASP A 463 -7.89 -5.62 -7.81
C ASP A 463 -8.85 -4.96 -8.82
N LEU A 464 -9.38 -5.75 -9.76
CA LEU A 464 -10.35 -5.26 -10.74
C LEU A 464 -11.68 -4.93 -10.07
N LEU A 465 -12.16 -5.76 -9.14
CA LEU A 465 -13.35 -5.48 -8.34
C LEU A 465 -13.23 -4.16 -7.58
N ASP A 466 -12.04 -3.90 -7.02
CA ASP A 466 -11.73 -2.67 -6.31
C ASP A 466 -11.82 -1.45 -7.24
N SER A 467 -11.19 -1.54 -8.41
CA SER A 467 -11.20 -0.51 -9.45
C SER A 467 -12.60 -0.18 -9.98
N VAL A 468 -13.50 -1.17 -9.98
CA VAL A 468 -14.90 -1.02 -10.38
C VAL A 468 -15.85 -0.77 -9.20
N GLY A 469 -15.33 -0.55 -7.99
CA GLY A 469 -16.14 -0.18 -6.83
C GLY A 469 -17.16 -1.24 -6.43
N VAL A 470 -16.75 -2.51 -6.45
CA VAL A 470 -17.53 -3.65 -5.94
C VAL A 470 -16.90 -4.12 -4.63
N GLY A 471 -17.68 -4.14 -3.55
CA GLY A 471 -17.22 -4.66 -2.26
C GLY A 471 -17.00 -6.16 -2.33
N SER A 472 -15.77 -6.60 -2.10
CA SER A 472 -15.36 -8.01 -2.15
C SER A 472 -14.27 -8.30 -1.11
N SER A 473 -13.85 -9.56 -0.98
CA SER A 473 -12.72 -9.92 -0.12
C SER A 473 -11.44 -9.21 -0.54
N GLN A 474 -10.61 -8.87 0.44
CA GLN A 474 -9.24 -8.43 0.16
C GLN A 474 -8.29 -9.63 0.11
N GLY A 475 -7.16 -9.49 -0.57
CA GLY A 475 -6.14 -10.54 -0.60
C GLY A 475 -4.72 -10.05 -0.90
N SER A 476 -3.74 -10.77 -0.38
CA SER A 476 -2.30 -10.53 -0.59
C SER A 476 -1.51 -11.84 -0.59
N PHE A 477 -0.39 -11.87 -1.30
CA PHE A 477 0.46 -13.06 -1.36
C PHE A 477 1.25 -13.25 -0.05
N THR A 478 1.44 -14.49 0.35
CA THR A 478 2.10 -14.83 1.61
C THR A 478 2.90 -16.13 1.51
N ARG A 479 4.13 -16.11 2.01
CA ARG A 479 4.90 -17.35 2.28
C ARG A 479 4.37 -17.99 3.54
N VAL A 480 4.07 -19.29 3.49
CA VAL A 480 3.58 -20.05 4.63
C VAL A 480 4.61 -21.08 5.04
N TYR A 481 4.91 -21.11 6.34
CA TYR A 481 5.73 -22.11 7.00
C TYR A 481 4.91 -22.81 8.08
N VAL A 482 5.03 -24.13 8.17
CA VAL A 482 4.41 -24.92 9.24
C VAL A 482 5.51 -25.68 9.97
N ASN A 483 5.55 -25.56 11.29
CA ASN A 483 6.56 -26.21 12.14
C ASN A 483 8.00 -25.94 11.69
N GLY A 484 8.26 -24.71 11.22
CA GLY A 484 9.57 -24.26 10.76
C GLY A 484 9.96 -24.74 9.36
N LYS A 485 9.09 -25.50 8.68
CA LYS A 485 9.32 -26.01 7.32
C LYS A 485 8.52 -25.22 6.29
N PRO A 486 9.06 -25.02 5.07
CA PRO A 486 8.34 -24.36 3.99
C PRO A 486 7.10 -25.18 3.63
N HIS A 487 5.94 -24.52 3.60
CA HIS A 487 4.68 -25.13 3.16
C HIS A 487 4.29 -24.67 1.75
N GLY A 488 4.53 -23.39 1.45
CA GLY A 488 4.42 -22.84 0.11
C GLY A 488 3.98 -21.39 0.07
N LEU A 489 3.81 -20.88 -1.15
CA LEU A 489 3.24 -19.59 -1.47
C LEU A 489 1.72 -19.68 -1.55
N PHE A 490 1.00 -18.79 -0.88
CA PHE A 490 -0.46 -18.78 -0.85
C PHE A 490 -0.99 -17.39 -1.14
N LEU A 491 -2.19 -17.30 -1.70
CA LEU A 491 -2.99 -16.09 -1.65
C LEU A 491 -3.76 -16.07 -0.32
N MET A 492 -3.37 -15.20 0.59
CA MET A 492 -4.14 -14.95 1.81
C MET A 492 -5.33 -14.08 1.45
N VAL A 493 -6.55 -14.58 1.67
CA VAL A 493 -7.79 -13.85 1.43
C VAL A 493 -8.59 -13.68 2.71
N GLU A 494 -9.25 -12.53 2.81
CA GLU A 494 -10.26 -12.26 3.83
C GLU A 494 -11.42 -13.27 3.69
N ASP A 495 -11.76 -13.96 4.77
CA ASP A 495 -12.86 -14.91 4.76
C ASP A 495 -14.22 -14.19 4.76
N ILE A 496 -15.17 -14.71 3.98
CA ILE A 496 -16.53 -14.16 3.92
C ILE A 496 -17.30 -14.59 5.18
N GLY A 497 -17.65 -13.60 5.98
CA GLY A 497 -18.39 -13.78 7.23
C GLY A 497 -18.54 -12.47 7.97
N GLU A 498 -18.79 -12.56 9.27
CA GLU A 498 -19.06 -11.42 10.16
C GLU A 498 -17.98 -10.32 10.02
N SER A 499 -16.70 -10.68 10.14
CA SER A 499 -15.62 -9.69 10.10
C SER A 499 -15.52 -8.99 8.74
N MET A 500 -15.70 -9.71 7.62
CA MET A 500 -15.65 -9.08 6.30
C MET A 500 -16.82 -8.14 6.08
N LEU A 501 -18.03 -8.53 6.49
CA LEU A 501 -19.18 -7.63 6.42
C LEU A 501 -18.96 -6.38 7.27
N MET A 502 -18.51 -6.54 8.51
CA MET A 502 -18.29 -5.41 9.42
C MET A 502 -17.17 -4.48 8.93
N GLN A 503 -16.03 -5.04 8.54
CA GLN A 503 -14.82 -4.26 8.24
C GLN A 503 -14.79 -3.76 6.79
N THR A 504 -15.21 -4.59 5.84
CA THR A 504 -15.10 -4.29 4.41
C THR A 504 -16.40 -3.72 3.85
N ILE A 505 -17.56 -4.36 4.07
CA ILE A 505 -18.84 -3.85 3.54
C ILE A 505 -19.37 -2.65 4.32
N HIS A 506 -19.26 -2.68 5.65
CA HIS A 506 -19.77 -1.63 6.54
C HIS A 506 -18.71 -0.66 7.03
N HIS A 507 -17.45 -0.77 6.58
CA HIS A 507 -16.36 0.15 6.91
C HIS A 507 -16.18 0.36 8.43
N GLY A 508 -16.40 -0.69 9.22
CA GLY A 508 -16.34 -0.66 10.68
C GLY A 508 -17.50 0.07 11.37
N ALA A 509 -18.53 0.51 10.63
CA ALA A 509 -19.70 1.20 11.17
C ALA A 509 -20.61 0.27 11.98
N ILE A 510 -20.68 -1.01 11.61
CA ILE A 510 -21.33 -2.05 12.41
C ILE A 510 -20.29 -2.67 13.34
N LYS A 511 -20.52 -2.57 14.65
CA LYS A 511 -19.65 -3.11 15.72
C LYS A 511 -20.24 -4.34 16.42
N ASP A 512 -21.56 -4.50 16.35
CA ASP A 512 -22.26 -5.67 16.87
C ASP A 512 -22.60 -6.61 15.72
N VAL A 513 -22.16 -7.87 15.83
CA VAL A 513 -22.47 -8.92 14.84
C VAL A 513 -23.96 -9.15 14.71
N ASN A 514 -24.75 -8.93 15.77
CA ASN A 514 -26.19 -9.07 15.73
C ASN A 514 -26.85 -7.97 14.89
N ALA A 515 -26.20 -6.81 14.71
CA ALA A 515 -26.72 -5.75 13.85
C ALA A 515 -26.47 -5.98 12.36
N LEU A 516 -25.81 -7.08 11.97
CA LEU A 516 -25.69 -7.51 10.58
C LEU A 516 -27.03 -8.04 10.05
N GLY A 517 -27.21 -7.95 8.73
CA GLY A 517 -28.32 -8.63 8.06
C GLY A 517 -27.99 -10.07 7.69
N SER A 518 -28.93 -10.77 7.05
CA SER A 518 -28.75 -12.16 6.68
C SER A 518 -27.77 -12.34 5.51
N LEU A 519 -26.89 -13.33 5.61
CA LEU A 519 -25.93 -13.69 4.56
C LEU A 519 -26.16 -15.14 4.11
N TYR A 520 -26.35 -15.31 2.80
CA TYR A 520 -26.52 -16.62 2.16
C TYR A 520 -25.34 -16.91 1.24
N GLN A 521 -24.68 -18.05 1.45
CA GLN A 521 -23.77 -18.64 0.47
C GLN A 521 -24.61 -19.37 -0.59
N MET A 522 -24.36 -19.05 -1.85
CA MET A 522 -25.18 -19.53 -2.96
C MET A 522 -24.45 -20.59 -3.77
N GLY A 523 -25.10 -21.75 -3.95
CA GLY A 523 -24.68 -22.84 -4.86
C GLY A 523 -25.65 -23.01 -6.04
N THR A 524 -26.48 -22.01 -6.31
CA THR A 524 -27.54 -22.03 -7.34
C THR A 524 -27.95 -20.61 -7.68
N THR A 525 -28.90 -20.46 -8.59
CA THR A 525 -29.46 -19.17 -9.03
C THR A 525 -30.49 -18.59 -8.05
N VAL A 526 -30.79 -17.30 -8.20
CA VAL A 526 -31.78 -16.56 -7.39
C VAL A 526 -33.18 -16.69 -8.01
N GLU A 527 -33.71 -17.91 -7.99
CA GLU A 527 -35.00 -18.30 -8.58
C GLU A 527 -36.09 -18.49 -7.51
N PHE A 528 -37.31 -18.05 -7.81
CA PHE A 528 -38.46 -18.32 -6.96
C PHE A 528 -38.96 -19.77 -7.11
N LYS A 529 -39.00 -20.51 -5.99
CA LYS A 529 -39.39 -21.93 -5.95
C LYS A 529 -40.67 -22.17 -5.14
N GLY A 530 -41.41 -21.11 -4.85
CA GLY A 530 -42.61 -21.11 -4.02
C GLY A 530 -42.40 -20.46 -2.65
N MET A 531 -43.49 -20.26 -1.90
CA MET A 531 -43.48 -19.51 -0.64
C MET A 531 -42.92 -20.27 0.56
N ARG A 532 -42.72 -21.59 0.44
CA ARG A 532 -42.28 -22.44 1.54
C ARG A 532 -40.75 -22.45 1.60
N ALA A 533 -40.18 -22.20 2.77
CA ALA A 533 -38.73 -22.32 2.99
C ALA A 533 -38.19 -23.71 2.60
N ALA A 534 -38.98 -24.76 2.78
CA ALA A 534 -38.63 -26.14 2.37
C ALA A 534 -38.42 -26.32 0.85
N SER A 535 -38.90 -25.40 0.00
CA SER A 535 -38.62 -25.42 -1.44
C SER A 535 -37.16 -25.09 -1.78
N TYR A 536 -36.38 -24.62 -0.80
CA TYR A 536 -35.01 -24.15 -0.97
C TYR A 536 -34.05 -25.07 -0.22
N GLN A 537 -33.24 -25.80 -0.98
CA GLN A 537 -32.29 -26.75 -0.41
C GLN A 537 -31.20 -26.03 0.39
N GLN A 538 -31.03 -26.40 1.66
CA GLN A 538 -30.12 -25.71 2.60
C GLN A 538 -28.65 -25.72 2.17
N ASN A 539 -28.20 -26.75 1.43
CA ASN A 539 -26.85 -26.82 0.88
C ASN A 539 -26.61 -25.84 -0.28
N LEU A 540 -27.67 -25.42 -1.00
CA LEU A 540 -27.62 -24.48 -2.11
C LEU A 540 -27.94 -23.04 -1.70
N TYR A 541 -28.78 -22.86 -0.69
CA TYR A 541 -29.17 -21.59 -0.09
C TYR A 541 -28.70 -21.56 1.38
N LYS A 542 -27.39 -21.66 1.58
CA LYS A 542 -26.82 -21.86 2.91
C LYS A 542 -26.75 -20.54 3.67
N ASN A 543 -27.61 -20.37 4.66
CA ASN A 543 -27.53 -19.21 5.56
C ASN A 543 -26.29 -19.34 6.46
N ILE A 544 -25.32 -18.43 6.30
CA ILE A 544 -24.09 -18.39 7.09
C ILE A 544 -24.22 -17.42 8.26
N ILE A 545 -25.02 -16.36 8.08
CA ILE A 545 -25.34 -15.38 9.11
C ILE A 545 -26.85 -15.15 9.08
N GLN A 546 -27.51 -15.36 10.20
CA GLN A 546 -28.95 -15.09 10.33
C GLN A 546 -29.21 -13.58 10.36
N GLY A 547 -28.41 -12.84 11.13
CA GLY A 547 -28.57 -11.40 11.35
C GLY A 547 -29.81 -11.05 12.18
N ASN A 548 -29.92 -9.80 12.63
CA ASN A 548 -31.13 -9.26 13.26
C ASN A 548 -31.93 -8.46 12.23
N ASN A 549 -32.59 -9.18 11.33
CA ASN A 549 -33.40 -8.58 10.28
C ASN A 549 -34.76 -8.12 10.86
N PRO A 550 -35.28 -6.93 10.49
CA PRO A 550 -36.64 -6.51 10.88
C PRO A 550 -37.78 -7.42 10.38
N GLN A 551 -37.51 -8.42 9.54
CA GLN A 551 -38.47 -9.46 9.14
C GLN A 551 -38.24 -10.74 9.96
N ASP A 552 -39.32 -11.32 10.51
CA ASP A 552 -39.29 -12.40 11.50
C ASP A 552 -38.59 -13.71 11.06
N GLU A 553 -38.25 -13.87 9.77
CA GLU A 553 -37.37 -14.96 9.29
C GLU A 553 -36.50 -14.54 8.08
N PRO A 554 -35.16 -14.72 8.13
CA PRO A 554 -34.26 -14.42 7.02
C PRO A 554 -34.64 -15.05 5.67
N MET A 555 -35.13 -16.30 5.67
CA MET A 555 -35.46 -17.00 4.43
C MET A 555 -36.73 -16.45 3.80
N LYS A 556 -37.74 -16.09 4.62
CA LYS A 556 -38.97 -15.44 4.11
C LYS A 556 -38.66 -14.14 3.39
N GLN A 557 -37.72 -13.34 3.92
CA GLN A 557 -37.29 -12.12 3.22
C GLN A 557 -36.62 -12.44 1.88
N PHE A 558 -35.76 -13.45 1.82
CA PHE A 558 -35.10 -13.81 0.56
C PHE A 558 -36.09 -14.38 -0.47
N ILE A 559 -37.08 -15.17 0.00
CA ILE A 559 -38.22 -15.63 -0.80
C ILE A 559 -39.00 -14.45 -1.36
N ALA A 560 -39.27 -13.42 -0.56
CA ALA A 560 -39.96 -12.21 -1.02
C ALA A 560 -39.18 -11.49 -2.13
N PHE A 561 -37.84 -11.38 -2.01
CA PHE A 561 -36.99 -10.84 -3.07
C PHE A 561 -37.06 -11.67 -4.35
N MET A 562 -36.97 -13.00 -4.23
CA MET A 562 -37.06 -13.91 -5.38
C MET A 562 -38.44 -13.85 -6.04
N LYS A 563 -39.52 -13.76 -5.23
CA LYS A 563 -40.88 -13.60 -5.73
C LYS A 563 -41.07 -12.27 -6.45
N ASP A 564 -40.57 -11.18 -5.87
CA ASP A 564 -40.62 -9.86 -6.49
C ASP A 564 -39.87 -9.86 -7.84
N LEU A 565 -38.72 -10.52 -7.90
CA LEU A 565 -37.99 -10.73 -9.16
C LEU A 565 -38.80 -11.55 -10.18
N GLU A 566 -39.51 -12.59 -9.74
CA GLU A 566 -40.34 -13.45 -10.59
C GLU A 566 -41.59 -12.73 -11.11
N ASP A 567 -42.27 -11.97 -10.26
CA ASP A 567 -43.52 -11.27 -10.58
C ASP A 567 -43.29 -9.98 -11.39
N TRP A 568 -42.13 -9.33 -11.22
CA TRP A 568 -41.86 -8.04 -11.86
C TRP A 568 -41.80 -8.15 -13.40
N ASP A 569 -42.50 -7.27 -14.11
CA ASP A 569 -42.47 -7.21 -15.57
C ASP A 569 -41.20 -6.51 -16.07
N PRO A 570 -40.29 -7.19 -16.79
CA PRO A 570 -39.09 -6.56 -17.31
C PRO A 570 -39.37 -5.47 -18.36
N ALA A 571 -40.59 -5.34 -18.90
CA ALA A 571 -40.96 -4.22 -19.76
C ALA A 571 -41.19 -2.89 -19.00
N ASP A 572 -41.17 -2.91 -17.65
CA ASP A 572 -41.33 -1.71 -16.82
C ASP A 572 -40.22 -0.67 -17.07
N THR A 573 -40.64 0.53 -17.48
CA THR A 573 -39.77 1.69 -17.76
C THR A 573 -39.22 2.35 -16.49
N LYS A 574 -39.67 1.94 -15.30
CA LYS A 574 -39.12 2.37 -14.01
C LYS A 574 -38.18 1.33 -13.40
N GLY A 575 -37.78 0.30 -14.14
CA GLY A 575 -36.97 -0.82 -13.63
C GLY A 575 -35.70 -0.42 -12.87
N VAL A 576 -34.96 0.60 -13.34
CA VAL A 576 -33.75 1.07 -12.64
C VAL A 576 -34.09 1.62 -11.25
N ALA A 577 -35.13 2.46 -11.13
CA ALA A 577 -35.54 3.01 -9.83
C ALA A 577 -36.10 1.90 -8.93
N TYR A 578 -36.95 1.04 -9.50
CA TYR A 578 -37.57 -0.10 -8.81
C TYR A 578 -36.52 -1.01 -8.15
N TRP A 579 -35.51 -1.42 -8.91
CA TRP A 579 -34.50 -2.36 -8.41
C TRP A 579 -33.46 -1.74 -7.49
N LYS A 580 -33.22 -0.43 -7.57
CA LYS A 580 -32.31 0.26 -6.65
C LYS A 580 -32.79 0.30 -5.20
N GLU A 581 -34.08 0.13 -4.98
CA GLU A 581 -34.68 0.02 -3.64
C GLU A 581 -34.62 -1.41 -3.07
N ARG A 582 -34.21 -2.40 -3.87
CA ARG A 582 -34.27 -3.83 -3.52
C ARG A 582 -32.91 -4.51 -3.57
N LEU A 583 -32.07 -4.06 -4.50
CA LEU A 583 -30.76 -4.60 -4.80
C LEU A 583 -29.77 -3.42 -4.90
N ASP A 584 -28.54 -3.66 -4.48
CA ASP A 584 -27.39 -2.86 -4.91
C ASP A 584 -27.12 -3.09 -6.41
N LEU A 585 -28.04 -2.56 -7.22
CA LEU A 585 -28.14 -2.84 -8.65
C LEU A 585 -26.83 -2.47 -9.35
N ASP A 586 -26.23 -1.33 -9.00
CA ASP A 586 -24.97 -0.91 -9.61
C ASP A 586 -23.81 -1.85 -9.27
N GLY A 587 -23.71 -2.29 -8.00
CA GLY A 587 -22.71 -3.29 -7.61
C GLY A 587 -22.88 -4.60 -8.38
N PHE A 588 -24.11 -5.10 -8.46
CA PHE A 588 -24.43 -6.32 -9.22
C PHE A 588 -24.07 -6.19 -10.71
N LEU A 589 -24.50 -5.12 -11.39
CA LEU A 589 -24.22 -4.93 -12.82
C LEU A 589 -22.72 -4.83 -13.11
N ARG A 590 -21.93 -4.20 -12.22
CA ARG A 590 -20.48 -4.13 -12.34
C ARG A 590 -19.80 -5.49 -12.13
N SER A 591 -20.25 -6.27 -11.15
CA SER A 591 -19.80 -7.66 -10.98
C SER A 591 -20.08 -8.48 -12.24
N MET A 592 -21.28 -8.38 -12.81
CA MET A 592 -21.67 -9.13 -14.01
C MET A 592 -20.88 -8.73 -15.25
N ALA A 593 -20.59 -7.43 -15.41
CA ALA A 593 -19.77 -6.95 -16.51
C ALA A 593 -18.33 -7.47 -16.39
N LEU A 594 -17.75 -7.43 -15.19
CA LEU A 594 -16.39 -7.93 -14.95
C LEU A 594 -16.29 -9.46 -15.12
N GLU A 595 -17.29 -10.21 -14.63
CA GLU A 595 -17.35 -11.66 -14.75
C GLU A 595 -17.44 -12.10 -16.22
N TYR A 596 -18.24 -11.41 -17.02
CA TYR A 596 -18.32 -11.61 -18.48
C TYR A 596 -16.98 -11.30 -19.17
N LEU A 597 -16.37 -10.15 -18.86
CA LEU A 597 -15.08 -9.74 -19.46
C LEU A 597 -13.96 -10.73 -19.14
N THR A 598 -13.89 -11.19 -17.91
CA THR A 598 -12.87 -12.13 -17.45
C THR A 598 -13.17 -13.58 -17.87
N GLY A 599 -14.38 -13.90 -18.30
CA GLY A 599 -14.80 -15.27 -18.64
C GLY A 599 -14.69 -16.21 -17.44
N ALA A 600 -15.13 -15.75 -16.28
CA ALA A 600 -15.11 -16.54 -15.06
C ALA A 600 -16.26 -17.57 -15.07
N PHE A 601 -16.06 -18.67 -15.81
CA PHE A 601 -17.10 -19.68 -16.07
C PHE A 601 -17.54 -20.47 -14.81
N ASP A 602 -16.73 -20.51 -13.75
CA ASP A 602 -17.15 -21.15 -12.50
C ASP A 602 -18.03 -20.23 -11.62
N SER A 603 -18.28 -19.01 -12.07
CA SER A 603 -19.05 -18.00 -11.35
C SER A 603 -20.54 -17.98 -11.76
N PHE A 604 -21.23 -16.87 -11.52
CA PHE A 604 -22.67 -16.75 -11.61
C PHE A 604 -23.27 -16.99 -13.00
N TRP A 605 -22.67 -16.39 -14.05
CA TRP A 605 -23.19 -16.47 -15.41
C TRP A 605 -23.33 -17.93 -15.86
N TRP A 606 -22.33 -18.77 -15.59
CA TRP A 606 -22.27 -20.11 -16.16
C TRP A 606 -22.59 -21.23 -15.15
N ASN A 607 -21.88 -21.37 -14.04
CA ASN A 607 -22.18 -22.42 -13.05
C ASN A 607 -23.22 -22.03 -12.00
N ALA A 608 -23.54 -20.74 -11.91
CA ALA A 608 -24.39 -20.17 -10.86
C ALA A 608 -23.82 -20.41 -9.44
N HIS A 609 -22.49 -20.34 -9.33
CA HIS A 609 -21.71 -20.57 -8.12
C HIS A 609 -20.88 -19.34 -7.76
N ASN A 610 -20.09 -19.45 -6.68
CA ASN A 610 -19.05 -18.50 -6.27
C ASN A 610 -19.57 -17.08 -5.97
N TYR A 611 -20.68 -17.01 -5.24
CA TYR A 611 -21.19 -15.73 -4.74
C TYR A 611 -22.00 -15.89 -3.44
N TYR A 612 -22.24 -14.77 -2.78
CA TYR A 612 -23.15 -14.64 -1.65
C TYR A 612 -24.22 -13.60 -1.95
N MET A 613 -25.39 -13.78 -1.32
CA MET A 613 -26.42 -12.75 -1.21
C MET A 613 -26.48 -12.25 0.22
N TYR A 614 -26.20 -10.96 0.41
CA TYR A 614 -26.24 -10.30 1.72
C TYR A 614 -27.37 -9.28 1.77
N PHE A 615 -28.23 -9.34 2.76
CA PHE A 615 -29.17 -8.24 3.02
C PHE A 615 -28.46 -7.17 3.84
N ASN A 616 -28.21 -5.98 3.26
CA ASN A 616 -27.55 -4.88 3.96
C ASN A 616 -28.57 -4.10 4.81
N PRO A 617 -28.50 -4.14 6.15
CA PRO A 617 -29.52 -3.54 7.02
C PRO A 617 -29.48 -2.00 7.04
N GLN A 618 -28.32 -1.39 6.74
CA GLN A 618 -28.19 0.08 6.68
C GLN A 618 -28.81 0.65 5.40
N ARG A 619 -28.60 -0.05 4.28
CA ARG A 619 -29.13 0.35 2.97
C ARG A 619 -30.52 -0.21 2.68
N LYS A 620 -30.94 -1.23 3.43
CA LYS A 620 -32.17 -2.00 3.27
C LYS A 620 -32.32 -2.64 1.87
N VAL A 621 -31.21 -3.08 1.29
CA VAL A 621 -31.17 -3.74 -0.03
C VAL A 621 -30.33 -5.01 0.02
N TRP A 622 -30.60 -5.95 -0.88
CA TRP A 622 -29.72 -7.08 -1.14
C TRP A 622 -28.45 -6.64 -1.84
N GLN A 623 -27.34 -7.32 -1.57
CA GLN A 623 -26.04 -7.11 -2.19
C GLN A 623 -25.50 -8.46 -2.69
N PHE A 624 -24.98 -8.44 -3.91
CA PHE A 624 -24.27 -9.55 -4.52
C PHE A 624 -22.79 -9.43 -4.18
N ILE A 625 -22.20 -10.46 -3.56
CA ILE A 625 -20.78 -10.48 -3.18
C ILE A 625 -20.10 -11.62 -3.92
N PRO A 626 -19.30 -11.34 -4.96
CA PRO A 626 -18.62 -12.38 -5.73
C PRO A 626 -17.39 -12.89 -4.96
N ILE A 627 -17.03 -14.16 -5.17
CA ILE A 627 -15.84 -14.81 -4.60
C ILE A 627 -15.18 -15.76 -5.61
N ASP A 628 -14.01 -16.32 -5.25
CA ASP A 628 -13.41 -17.51 -5.88
C ASP A 628 -13.19 -17.38 -7.40
N PHE A 629 -12.07 -16.73 -7.76
CA PHE A 629 -11.80 -16.23 -9.12
C PHE A 629 -10.58 -16.87 -9.78
N ASP A 630 -10.11 -18.00 -9.28
CA ASP A 630 -8.99 -18.76 -9.87
C ASP A 630 -9.31 -19.23 -11.30
N HIS A 631 -10.59 -19.51 -11.56
CA HIS A 631 -11.16 -19.92 -12.84
C HIS A 631 -11.54 -18.76 -13.79
N SER A 632 -10.75 -17.70 -13.80
CA SER A 632 -10.93 -16.52 -14.67
C SER A 632 -9.83 -16.40 -15.74
N PHE A 633 -9.98 -15.43 -16.65
CA PHE A 633 -9.06 -15.19 -17.78
C PHE A 633 -8.82 -16.45 -18.62
N SER A 634 -9.92 -17.12 -19.00
CA SER A 634 -9.98 -18.35 -19.80
C SER A 634 -9.44 -19.64 -19.16
N ALA A 635 -9.16 -19.62 -17.85
CA ALA A 635 -8.71 -20.79 -17.10
C ALA A 635 -9.82 -21.86 -16.90
N GLY A 636 -10.44 -22.30 -17.99
CA GLY A 636 -11.36 -23.45 -18.00
C GLY A 636 -12.31 -23.53 -19.18
N ARG A 637 -12.42 -22.52 -20.07
CA ARG A 637 -13.22 -22.63 -21.29
C ARG A 637 -12.84 -21.59 -22.37
N ARG A 638 -12.84 -22.02 -23.64
CA ARG A 638 -12.52 -21.17 -24.83
C ARG A 638 -13.75 -20.42 -25.37
N LEU A 639 -14.95 -21.00 -25.24
CA LEU A 639 -16.15 -20.58 -25.98
C LEU A 639 -16.52 -19.11 -25.74
N ASP A 640 -16.14 -18.56 -24.60
CA ASP A 640 -16.72 -17.30 -24.19
C ASP A 640 -16.18 -16.10 -24.99
N VAL A 641 -14.99 -16.16 -25.62
CA VAL A 641 -14.31 -14.97 -26.21
C VAL A 641 -15.18 -14.24 -27.24
N ASP A 642 -15.84 -15.00 -28.11
CA ASP A 642 -16.47 -14.47 -29.31
C ASP A 642 -17.99 -14.25 -29.12
N GLU A 643 -18.58 -14.80 -28.06
CA GLU A 643 -19.98 -14.61 -27.71
C GLU A 643 -20.23 -13.21 -27.14
N THR A 644 -21.31 -12.56 -27.58
CA THR A 644 -21.90 -11.40 -26.90
C THR A 644 -22.41 -11.78 -25.52
N TYR A 645 -22.55 -10.82 -24.61
CA TYR A 645 -23.14 -11.12 -23.29
C TYR A 645 -24.59 -11.65 -23.38
N LYS A 646 -25.32 -11.36 -24.47
CA LYS A 646 -26.68 -11.88 -24.72
C LYS A 646 -26.63 -13.34 -25.20
N GLU A 647 -25.74 -13.66 -26.14
CA GLU A 647 -25.51 -15.04 -26.57
C GLU A 647 -24.98 -15.87 -25.40
N TYR A 648 -24.02 -15.34 -24.64
CA TYR A 648 -23.51 -15.98 -23.43
C TYR A 648 -24.62 -16.30 -22.43
N ALA A 649 -25.55 -15.36 -22.21
CA ALA A 649 -26.73 -15.60 -21.36
C ALA A 649 -27.56 -16.80 -21.86
N GLN A 650 -27.73 -16.94 -23.17
CA GLN A 650 -28.49 -18.04 -23.79
C GLN A 650 -27.73 -19.37 -23.70
N THR A 651 -26.44 -19.39 -24.03
CA THR A 651 -25.57 -20.56 -23.93
C THR A 651 -25.54 -21.11 -22.51
N CYS A 652 -25.44 -20.23 -21.51
CA CYS A 652 -25.46 -20.60 -20.09
C CYS A 652 -26.78 -21.22 -19.65
N GLN A 653 -27.91 -20.78 -20.22
CA GLN A 653 -29.23 -21.38 -19.94
C GLN A 653 -29.32 -22.78 -20.54
N GLY A 654 -28.83 -22.98 -21.77
CA GLY A 654 -28.86 -24.27 -22.45
C GLY A 654 -27.92 -25.32 -21.85
N SER A 655 -26.74 -24.93 -21.35
CA SER A 655 -25.71 -25.87 -20.88
C SER A 655 -26.02 -26.53 -19.54
N ASN A 656 -26.63 -25.80 -18.61
CA ASN A 656 -26.90 -26.26 -17.24
C ASN A 656 -28.41 -26.28 -16.90
N ALA A 657 -29.31 -25.93 -17.83
CA ALA A 657 -30.77 -25.87 -17.67
C ALA A 657 -31.28 -25.03 -16.46
N LYS A 658 -30.42 -24.25 -15.81
CA LYS A 658 -30.79 -23.38 -14.67
C LYS A 658 -31.31 -22.04 -15.18
N SER A 659 -32.51 -21.64 -14.73
CA SER A 659 -33.03 -20.29 -14.96
C SER A 659 -32.17 -19.26 -14.22
N ARG A 660 -31.88 -18.11 -14.85
CA ARG A 660 -31.07 -17.03 -14.25
C ARG A 660 -31.84 -15.71 -14.31
N PRO A 661 -32.90 -15.56 -13.50
CA PRO A 661 -33.82 -14.43 -13.60
C PRO A 661 -33.11 -13.08 -13.39
N MET A 662 -32.08 -13.00 -12.54
CA MET A 662 -31.29 -11.76 -12.39
C MET A 662 -30.57 -11.35 -13.68
N VAL A 663 -30.06 -12.30 -14.46
CA VAL A 663 -29.47 -12.01 -15.78
C VAL A 663 -30.58 -11.73 -16.78
N SER A 664 -31.53 -12.66 -16.93
CA SER A 664 -32.50 -12.59 -18.01
C SER A 664 -33.45 -11.41 -17.86
N LYS A 665 -33.96 -11.14 -16.66
CA LYS A 665 -34.95 -10.06 -16.43
C LYS A 665 -34.27 -8.71 -16.25
N LEU A 666 -33.23 -8.61 -15.42
CA LEU A 666 -32.57 -7.33 -15.16
C LEU A 666 -31.65 -6.92 -16.32
N ILE A 667 -30.75 -7.79 -16.75
CA ILE A 667 -29.73 -7.42 -17.75
C ILE A 667 -30.26 -7.55 -19.18
N CYS A 668 -30.88 -8.67 -19.55
CA CYS A 668 -31.19 -8.94 -20.96
C CYS A 668 -32.54 -8.35 -21.42
N LYS A 669 -33.59 -8.39 -20.59
CA LYS A 669 -34.97 -8.05 -21.00
C LYS A 669 -35.38 -6.61 -20.68
N ASN A 670 -34.89 -6.02 -19.59
CA ASN A 670 -35.24 -4.63 -19.26
C ASN A 670 -34.38 -3.61 -19.99
N LYS A 671 -35.01 -2.74 -20.78
CA LYS A 671 -34.32 -1.78 -21.65
C LYS A 671 -33.40 -0.81 -20.91
N ASP A 672 -33.85 -0.24 -19.80
CA ASP A 672 -33.10 0.82 -19.10
C ASP A 672 -31.97 0.25 -18.24
N ILE A 673 -32.19 -0.91 -17.60
CA ILE A 673 -31.13 -1.64 -16.90
C ILE A 673 -30.11 -2.19 -17.91
N ASN A 674 -30.55 -2.70 -19.06
CA ASN A 674 -29.66 -3.14 -20.13
C ASN A 674 -28.75 -2.01 -20.63
N LYS A 675 -29.31 -0.84 -20.94
CA LYS A 675 -28.53 0.34 -21.33
C LYS A 675 -27.50 0.73 -20.25
N ARG A 676 -27.88 0.64 -18.98
CA ARG A 676 -26.99 0.88 -17.84
C ARG A 676 -25.88 -0.17 -17.76
N PHE A 677 -26.18 -1.44 -17.97
CA PHE A 677 -25.21 -2.53 -18.04
C PHE A 677 -24.21 -2.33 -19.17
N GLU A 678 -24.66 -2.01 -20.39
CA GLU A 678 -23.79 -1.75 -21.54
C GLU A 678 -22.88 -0.55 -21.28
N THR A 679 -23.40 0.52 -20.67
CA THR A 679 -22.58 1.68 -20.26
C THR A 679 -21.49 1.26 -19.27
N ILE A 680 -21.83 0.41 -18.29
CA ILE A 680 -20.88 -0.12 -17.31
C ILE A 680 -19.83 -0.99 -18.01
N LEU A 681 -20.25 -1.93 -18.86
CA LEU A 681 -19.40 -2.82 -19.62
C LEU A 681 -18.36 -2.03 -20.43
N LEU A 682 -18.80 -1.03 -21.21
CA LEU A 682 -17.91 -0.19 -22.01
C LEU A 682 -16.98 0.67 -21.14
N THR A 683 -17.45 1.15 -19.99
CA THR A 683 -16.62 1.91 -19.04
C THR A 683 -15.49 1.05 -18.49
N ILE A 684 -15.80 -0.20 -18.08
CA ILE A 684 -14.82 -1.14 -17.56
C ILE A 684 -13.84 -1.56 -18.67
N THR A 685 -14.32 -1.90 -19.86
CA THR A 685 -13.46 -2.27 -21.00
C THR A 685 -12.49 -1.13 -21.35
N ARG A 686 -12.97 0.10 -21.49
CA ARG A 686 -12.12 1.26 -21.87
C ARG A 686 -11.16 1.70 -20.78
N GLY A 687 -11.55 1.57 -19.51
CA GLY A 687 -10.80 2.12 -18.39
C GLY A 687 -9.91 1.13 -17.64
N VAL A 688 -10.40 -0.09 -17.46
CA VAL A 688 -9.87 -1.04 -16.48
C VAL A 688 -9.42 -2.32 -17.17
N PHE A 689 -10.34 -3.00 -17.87
CA PHE A 689 -10.10 -4.27 -18.52
C PHE A 689 -9.66 -4.04 -19.96
N ASN A 690 -8.44 -3.52 -20.13
CA ASN A 690 -7.77 -3.48 -21.43
C ASN A 690 -6.27 -3.68 -21.28
N TYR A 691 -5.64 -4.00 -22.42
CA TYR A 691 -4.24 -4.36 -22.47
C TYR A 691 -3.34 -3.27 -21.87
N ALA A 692 -3.48 -2.01 -22.31
CA ALA A 692 -2.65 -0.90 -21.83
C ALA A 692 -2.85 -0.59 -20.34
N ALA A 693 -4.06 -0.79 -19.81
CA ALA A 693 -4.36 -0.58 -18.40
C ALA A 693 -3.79 -1.69 -17.50
N LEU A 694 -3.72 -2.93 -17.99
CA LEU A 694 -3.35 -4.09 -17.18
C LEU A 694 -1.90 -4.55 -17.36
N GLU A 695 -1.27 -4.31 -18.50
CA GLU A 695 0.08 -4.81 -18.82
C GLU A 695 1.09 -4.47 -17.72
N ASN A 696 1.17 -3.21 -17.32
CA ASN A 696 2.12 -2.78 -16.27
C ASN A 696 1.82 -3.40 -14.90
N ARG A 697 0.54 -3.60 -14.56
CA ARG A 697 0.15 -4.26 -13.30
C ARG A 697 0.52 -5.75 -13.33
N VAL A 698 0.23 -6.43 -14.44
CA VAL A 698 0.53 -7.85 -14.63
C VAL A 698 2.03 -8.10 -14.66
N TYR A 699 2.80 -7.25 -15.35
CA TYR A 699 4.27 -7.30 -15.34
C TYR A 699 4.85 -7.09 -13.94
N ALA A 700 4.30 -6.12 -13.17
CA ALA A 700 4.72 -5.93 -11.79
C ALA A 700 4.43 -7.16 -10.91
N TYR A 701 3.29 -7.83 -11.10
CA TYR A 701 3.00 -9.08 -10.41
C TYR A 701 3.95 -10.21 -10.82
N GLU A 702 4.21 -10.38 -12.11
CA GLU A 702 5.17 -11.38 -12.59
C GLU A 702 6.55 -11.18 -11.95
N THR A 703 7.01 -9.92 -11.92
CA THR A 703 8.31 -9.54 -11.36
C THR A 703 8.37 -9.77 -9.85
N GLN A 704 7.31 -9.42 -9.12
CA GLN A 704 7.19 -9.66 -7.67
C GLN A 704 7.18 -11.15 -7.33
N MET A 705 6.53 -11.96 -8.16
CA MET A 705 6.19 -13.34 -7.86
C MET A 705 7.18 -14.36 -8.41
N GLN A 706 8.03 -14.02 -9.38
CA GLN A 706 8.88 -15.01 -10.07
C GLN A 706 9.75 -15.85 -9.10
N GLU A 707 10.46 -15.22 -8.16
CA GLU A 707 11.31 -15.93 -7.19
C GLU A 707 10.47 -16.76 -6.22
N GLU A 708 9.28 -16.29 -5.89
CA GLU A 708 8.35 -16.92 -4.95
C GLU A 708 7.71 -18.17 -5.55
N VAL A 709 7.35 -18.10 -6.83
CA VAL A 709 6.80 -19.20 -7.59
C VAL A 709 7.87 -20.24 -7.87
N ALA A 710 9.09 -19.82 -8.23
CA ALA A 710 10.23 -20.73 -8.35
C ALA A 710 10.51 -21.47 -7.03
N TRP A 711 10.53 -20.74 -5.91
CA TRP A 711 10.66 -21.32 -4.57
C TRP A 711 9.51 -22.28 -4.25
N ASP A 712 8.25 -21.91 -4.54
CA ASP A 712 7.09 -22.76 -4.25
C ASP A 712 7.13 -24.08 -5.05
N PHE A 713 7.49 -24.02 -6.33
CA PHE A 713 7.61 -25.22 -7.18
C PHE A 713 8.79 -26.11 -6.81
N ALA A 714 9.84 -25.58 -6.18
CA ALA A 714 10.98 -26.36 -5.68
C ALA A 714 10.64 -27.20 -4.44
N ILE A 715 9.53 -26.94 -3.75
CA ILE A 715 9.11 -27.70 -2.56
C ILE A 715 8.63 -29.10 -2.99
N ASP A 716 9.31 -30.15 -2.53
CA ASP A 716 8.93 -31.54 -2.78
C ASP A 716 7.59 -31.87 -2.10
N ARG A 717 6.56 -32.09 -2.94
CA ARG A 717 5.22 -32.54 -2.54
C ARG A 717 4.90 -33.95 -3.05
N SER A 718 5.89 -34.68 -3.56
CA SER A 718 5.71 -36.02 -4.14
C SER A 718 5.07 -37.02 -3.17
N LYS A 719 5.32 -36.84 -1.87
CA LYS A 719 4.77 -37.68 -0.79
C LYS A 719 3.38 -37.25 -0.31
N ARG A 720 2.85 -36.11 -0.77
CA ARG A 720 1.50 -35.65 -0.40
C ARG A 720 0.45 -36.36 -1.27
N PRO A 721 -0.70 -36.75 -0.71
CA PRO A 721 -1.79 -37.33 -1.49
C PRO A 721 -2.39 -36.28 -2.45
N GLY A 722 -3.00 -36.76 -3.53
CA GLY A 722 -3.70 -35.91 -4.49
C GLY A 722 -3.01 -35.79 -5.83
N LEU A 723 -3.68 -35.07 -6.74
CA LEU A 723 -3.27 -34.87 -8.12
C LEU A 723 -2.14 -33.84 -8.22
N ASP A 724 -1.17 -34.18 -9.05
CA ASP A 724 -0.17 -33.24 -9.55
C ASP A 724 -0.61 -32.75 -10.93
N LEU A 725 -0.72 -31.43 -11.09
CA LEU A 725 -1.04 -30.85 -12.39
C LEU A 725 0.20 -30.70 -13.28
N GLY A 726 1.40 -30.97 -12.75
CA GLY A 726 2.67 -30.87 -13.44
C GLY A 726 2.93 -29.45 -13.92
N TRP A 727 2.59 -28.47 -13.09
CA TRP A 727 2.93 -27.07 -13.33
C TRP A 727 4.39 -26.82 -12.94
N ASP A 728 5.07 -26.03 -13.76
CA ASP A 728 6.44 -25.60 -13.53
C ASP A 728 6.58 -24.07 -13.63
N PHE A 729 7.76 -23.58 -13.27
CA PHE A 729 8.09 -22.15 -13.33
C PHE A 729 7.96 -21.56 -14.74
N ASN A 730 8.16 -22.37 -15.78
CA ASN A 730 7.99 -21.92 -17.16
C ASN A 730 6.51 -21.80 -17.55
N ASN A 731 5.62 -22.60 -16.96
CA ASN A 731 4.17 -22.43 -17.11
C ASN A 731 3.68 -21.11 -16.50
N PHE A 732 4.27 -20.65 -15.41
CA PHE A 732 3.96 -19.34 -14.80
C PHE A 732 4.10 -18.21 -15.83
N HIS A 733 5.29 -18.02 -16.40
CA HIS A 733 5.55 -16.99 -17.40
C HIS A 733 4.71 -17.16 -18.67
N LYS A 734 4.67 -18.38 -19.23
CA LYS A 734 3.97 -18.66 -20.49
C LYS A 734 2.47 -18.41 -20.40
N THR A 735 1.85 -18.72 -19.26
CA THR A 735 0.40 -18.56 -19.10
C THR A 735 0.00 -17.11 -18.83
N ILE A 736 0.93 -16.23 -18.48
CA ILE A 736 0.66 -14.80 -18.34
C ILE A 736 0.57 -14.15 -19.74
N TRP A 737 1.61 -14.35 -20.56
CA TRP A 737 1.80 -13.62 -21.83
C TRP A 737 1.47 -14.41 -23.09
N GLY A 738 1.40 -15.74 -23.00
CA GLY A 738 1.22 -16.66 -24.12
C GLY A 738 -0.03 -17.55 -23.96
N PRO A 739 -0.07 -18.73 -24.61
CA PRO A 739 -1.18 -19.66 -24.47
C PRO A 739 -1.16 -20.39 -23.13
N PHE A 740 -2.32 -20.87 -22.69
CA PHE A 740 -2.44 -21.74 -21.53
C PHE A 740 -1.79 -23.10 -21.81
N PRO A 741 -0.84 -23.59 -21.00
CA PRO A 741 -0.20 -24.87 -21.22
C PRO A 741 -1.19 -26.03 -21.14
N LYS A 742 -1.01 -27.07 -21.97
CA LYS A 742 -1.82 -28.31 -21.98
C LYS A 742 -3.28 -28.14 -22.44
N LYS A 743 -3.72 -26.93 -22.79
CA LYS A 743 -5.06 -26.67 -23.36
C LYS A 743 -4.95 -25.64 -24.48
N ALA A 744 -5.87 -25.64 -25.44
CA ALA A 744 -5.92 -24.61 -26.49
C ALA A 744 -6.52 -23.28 -25.99
N TYR A 745 -6.31 -22.93 -24.71
CA TYR A 745 -6.86 -21.72 -24.08
C TYR A 745 -5.84 -20.58 -24.10
N LYS A 746 -6.30 -19.36 -23.82
CA LYS A 746 -5.46 -18.17 -23.83
C LYS A 746 -4.81 -17.97 -22.45
N GLY A 747 -3.65 -17.33 -22.41
CA GLY A 747 -3.12 -16.79 -21.16
C GLY A 747 -3.86 -15.53 -20.74
N ILE A 748 -3.43 -14.93 -19.64
CA ILE A 748 -4.09 -13.74 -19.06
C ILE A 748 -4.14 -12.59 -20.07
N MET A 749 -2.99 -12.16 -20.59
CA MET A 749 -2.92 -10.99 -21.47
C MET A 749 -3.47 -11.25 -22.87
N PRO A 750 -3.25 -12.42 -23.50
CA PRO A 750 -3.94 -12.78 -24.74
C PRO A 750 -5.46 -12.84 -24.60
N TRP A 751 -5.98 -13.28 -23.45
CA TRP A 751 -7.41 -13.25 -23.16
C TRP A 751 -7.93 -11.81 -23.12
N VAL A 752 -7.29 -10.94 -22.32
CA VAL A 752 -7.66 -9.52 -22.20
C VAL A 752 -7.73 -8.89 -23.57
N ARG A 753 -6.71 -9.08 -24.42
CA ARG A 753 -6.68 -8.53 -25.78
C ARG A 753 -7.89 -8.97 -26.60
N SER A 754 -8.09 -10.28 -26.74
CA SER A 754 -9.16 -10.78 -27.59
C SER A 754 -10.56 -10.47 -27.07
N ARG A 755 -10.76 -10.44 -25.75
CA ARG A 755 -12.05 -10.05 -25.19
C ARG A 755 -12.36 -8.58 -25.49
N VAL A 756 -11.37 -7.70 -25.36
CA VAL A 756 -11.54 -6.27 -25.68
C VAL A 756 -11.87 -6.09 -27.16
N GLU A 757 -11.16 -6.79 -28.06
CA GLU A 757 -11.45 -6.79 -29.50
C GLU A 757 -12.87 -7.29 -29.79
N SER A 758 -13.29 -8.38 -29.16
CA SER A 758 -14.65 -8.93 -29.28
C SER A 758 -15.70 -7.91 -28.84
N VAL A 759 -15.54 -7.29 -27.66
CA VAL A 759 -16.46 -6.25 -27.19
C VAL A 759 -16.44 -5.03 -28.10
N ALA A 760 -15.28 -4.61 -28.61
CA ALA A 760 -15.18 -3.49 -29.54
C ALA A 760 -15.98 -3.75 -30.83
N ASN A 761 -15.87 -4.96 -31.38
CA ASN A 761 -16.63 -5.36 -32.56
C ASN A 761 -18.15 -5.39 -32.30
N GLN A 762 -18.57 -5.89 -31.13
CA GLN A 762 -19.98 -5.97 -30.74
C GLN A 762 -20.65 -4.59 -30.61
N PHE A 763 -19.89 -3.57 -30.21
CA PHE A 763 -20.39 -2.22 -29.95
C PHE A 763 -19.92 -1.16 -30.97
N ALA A 764 -19.28 -1.59 -32.06
CA ALA A 764 -18.70 -0.71 -33.10
C ALA A 764 -17.82 0.42 -32.51
N MET A 765 -16.91 0.05 -31.60
CA MET A 765 -16.01 0.99 -30.89
C MET A 765 -14.80 1.44 -31.68
#